data_AF-C7NL79-F1
#
_entry.id   AF-C7NL79-F1
#
_cell.length_a   1.000
_cell.length_b   1.000
_cell.length_c   1.000
_cell.angle_alpha   90.00
_cell.angle_beta   90.00
_cell.angle_gamma   90.00
#
_symmetry.space_group_name_H-M   'P 1'
#
loop_
_entity.id
_entity.type
_entity.pdbx_description
1 polymer ?
#
loop_
_entity_poly.entity_id
_entity_poly.type
_entity_poly.pdbx_seq_one_letter_code
_entity_poly.pdbx_strand_id
1 'polypeptide(L)'
;MLNSTSRRALSAVGVFGLTLGMVPVAAVATGDSAQPAAKDASSEASTAKADTKRYIVTMAKPSLSATFKNSGATGRLNTQTAAAQSYTQKLEAQHATAAKAVGADMVFEYSTVINGFSADLTETQVAALTARGDVVSVTPVRIERLLDGPAAPSAFSANKPQTDVSRDVIGLTGENGLWNQVGGPTEAGKGQVVAVIDSGITPDNPSFSDEGMPQAPSTWNGECEAGNDPANWSADKCNNKLVGARSYVDEMMAAYPGQEFGPDESNSPYDKNEQSHGSHVAAIAAGAPVSVQGYDMVGVAPAAHIAAYKVCMDIVQDGQVFQGCLGDASVMAYEDAVQDGADVINFSISNDDQYANDPVDEAMKGAADAGVFVAAAGGNYGPGTSNPVNVNNGLPWVTTVAAANHREENGPVPSVPDWSSIGPVTDSPANQNLLAPSLGAPGVQVLSAINNDNWGWMDGTSMASPHVAGMATVVAGARSDWSPMAIKSALQTTSTSYANDISNDPFVGGSGFIDGSKVLNPGAVFDSGLADWNAFDGDRANGYQMNIASIQIGQLKSDGATAVTRSLTGVAEGSVTWTATYEGPETLEVTAPDVTVAAGETVETEISVANTGAAADEWQKGWITYSADGQNDIRVPVVARGPVTDSGTDPEPEPDNELMRWWGADRYGTAADIATKYGKADTVYIASGEGFSDAMTGSTAAARGETLSMPDGGEDVPVLLTRNDRIPAQTTEALQTLGAKKVVLIGGETAISGEVADQFAAAGLTVERIGGEDRYETSANVAEKFGAGLDTLYVASGEDAAYADALAGSALAGMQNVPVLLTHPTEVAKSTQDAINELKPKKVVVLGGPAAVSDAVAQQLGASERLAGANRYETAAEIAEQFGDTDWTFVADGMDFPDALTGGAYAASVDSPVLLTRTAKLPTATSAYITANTTEKTVIFGGTAAVSQGVEAELKAILGIN
;
A
#
# COMPACT_ATOMS: atom_id res chain seq x y z
N MET A 1 22.61 -5.18 -54.11
CA MET A 1 24.09 -5.29 -54.15
C MET A 1 24.69 -3.89 -54.03
N LEU A 2 25.75 -3.73 -53.22
CA LEU A 2 26.75 -2.64 -53.24
C LEU A 2 26.28 -1.16 -53.13
N ASN A 3 26.49 -0.62 -51.93
CA ASN A 3 26.99 0.71 -51.57
C ASN A 3 27.20 1.77 -52.68
N SER A 4 26.80 3.01 -52.38
CA SER A 4 27.77 4.05 -51.96
C SER A 4 27.10 5.34 -51.44
N THR A 5 27.82 6.06 -50.59
CA THR A 5 27.40 7.34 -49.99
C THR A 5 28.03 8.54 -50.72
N SER A 6 27.34 9.69 -50.73
CA SER A 6 27.83 10.96 -50.11
C SER A 6 27.28 12.26 -50.71
N ARG A 7 26.88 13.16 -49.80
CA ARG A 7 27.04 14.64 -49.77
C ARG A 7 26.85 15.46 -51.07
N ARG A 8 25.91 16.41 -50.98
CA ARG A 8 26.10 17.80 -51.48
C ARG A 8 25.74 18.80 -50.38
N ALA A 9 26.26 20.03 -50.49
CA ALA A 9 26.09 21.12 -49.53
C ALA A 9 26.10 22.48 -50.25
N LEU A 10 25.89 23.57 -49.49
CA LEU A 10 25.71 24.97 -49.92
C LEU A 10 24.35 25.21 -50.64
N SER A 11 23.74 26.39 -50.57
CA SER A 11 24.27 27.73 -50.19
C SER A 11 23.31 28.52 -49.30
N ALA A 12 23.84 29.50 -48.54
CA ALA A 12 23.06 30.54 -47.86
C ALA A 12 23.67 31.94 -48.12
N VAL A 13 22.82 32.96 -48.24
CA VAL A 13 23.14 34.40 -48.35
C VAL A 13 21.94 35.17 -47.78
N GLY A 14 22.07 36.18 -46.90
CA GLY A 14 23.25 36.72 -46.19
C GLY A 14 22.99 38.18 -45.71
N VAL A 15 23.92 38.75 -44.91
CA VAL A 15 23.98 40.19 -44.48
C VAL A 15 22.87 40.61 -43.48
N PHE A 16 23.10 41.20 -42.28
CA PHE A 16 24.25 41.55 -41.40
C PHE A 16 23.71 41.53 -39.94
N GLY A 17 24.35 41.89 -38.81
CA GLY A 17 25.61 42.52 -38.36
C GLY A 17 25.38 42.97 -36.88
N LEU A 18 26.32 43.29 -35.98
CA LEU A 18 27.79 43.52 -36.02
C LEU A 18 28.38 43.13 -34.62
N THR A 19 29.53 42.43 -34.56
CA THR A 19 30.68 42.55 -33.60
C THR A 19 30.47 42.85 -32.09
N LEU A 20 31.19 42.29 -31.09
CA LEU A 20 32.39 41.43 -30.95
C LEU A 20 32.17 40.44 -29.76
N GLY A 21 32.90 39.33 -29.55
CA GLY A 21 33.95 38.66 -30.34
C GLY A 21 35.22 38.29 -29.54
N MET A 22 35.47 37.00 -29.25
CA MET A 22 36.78 36.44 -28.82
C MET A 22 36.85 34.91 -29.01
N VAL A 23 37.90 34.42 -29.71
CA VAL A 23 38.21 33.00 -30.06
C VAL A 23 39.69 32.95 -30.52
N PRO A 24 40.49 31.87 -30.44
CA PRO A 24 40.63 30.78 -29.45
C PRO A 24 42.07 30.68 -28.87
N VAL A 25 42.35 29.69 -28.01
CA VAL A 25 43.57 28.82 -28.06
C VAL A 25 43.19 27.42 -27.57
N ALA A 26 43.80 26.36 -28.10
CA ALA A 26 43.69 25.00 -27.56
C ALA A 26 45.06 24.35 -27.35
N ALA A 27 45.16 23.57 -26.26
CA ALA A 27 46.15 22.52 -25.95
C ALA A 27 47.68 22.82 -25.98
N VAL A 28 48.33 22.51 -24.87
CA VAL A 28 49.48 21.56 -24.77
C VAL A 28 49.59 21.12 -23.30
N ALA A 29 49.98 19.87 -23.04
CA ALA A 29 50.14 19.34 -21.69
C ALA A 29 51.62 19.11 -21.33
N THR A 30 51.97 19.37 -20.07
CA THR A 30 53.20 18.92 -19.38
C THR A 30 52.86 18.63 -17.93
N GLY A 31 53.41 17.57 -17.35
CA GLY A 31 52.88 17.00 -16.11
C GLY A 31 53.55 17.41 -14.79
N ASP A 32 52.87 16.97 -13.74
CA ASP A 32 53.38 16.49 -12.44
C ASP A 32 53.49 17.47 -11.23
N SER A 33 53.13 16.90 -10.08
CA SER A 33 53.31 17.32 -8.68
C SER A 33 52.45 18.46 -8.08
N ALA A 34 52.25 18.34 -6.76
CA ALA A 34 51.67 19.31 -5.80
C ALA A 34 50.14 19.57 -5.84
N GLN A 35 49.41 18.72 -5.10
CA GLN A 35 48.08 19.01 -4.55
C GLN A 35 48.12 20.10 -3.46
N PRO A 36 47.24 21.11 -3.50
CA PRO A 36 46.83 21.88 -2.33
C PRO A 36 45.39 21.54 -1.90
N ALA A 37 45.05 21.83 -0.64
CA ALA A 37 43.76 21.46 -0.03
C ALA A 37 42.55 22.23 -0.58
N ALA A 38 41.38 21.59 -0.54
CA ALA A 38 40.09 22.23 -0.79
C ALA A 38 39.73 23.28 0.27
N LYS A 39 38.85 24.22 -0.10
CA LYS A 39 38.11 25.08 0.82
C LYS A 39 36.70 25.34 0.32
N ASP A 40 35.74 24.80 1.06
CA ASP A 40 34.44 25.35 1.42
C ASP A 40 33.74 26.28 0.40
N ALA A 41 32.81 25.70 -0.34
CA ALA A 41 31.78 26.41 -1.12
C ALA A 41 30.43 25.66 -1.05
N SER A 42 30.16 24.97 0.07
CA SER A 42 29.10 23.95 0.20
C SER A 42 28.09 24.22 1.33
N SER A 43 28.21 25.33 2.06
CA SER A 43 27.47 25.58 3.32
C SER A 43 26.14 26.33 3.19
N GLU A 44 25.67 26.66 1.98
CA GLU A 44 24.40 27.38 1.76
C GLU A 44 23.35 26.57 0.96
N ALA A 45 23.68 25.34 0.55
CA ALA A 45 22.78 24.49 -0.25
C ALA A 45 22.29 23.22 0.45
N SER A 46 22.91 22.81 1.57
CA SER A 46 22.62 21.52 2.23
C SER A 46 21.55 21.56 3.31
N THR A 47 21.02 22.74 3.66
CA THR A 47 20.07 22.92 4.79
C THR A 47 18.60 22.90 4.39
N ALA A 48 18.28 22.74 3.10
CA ALA A 48 16.91 22.85 2.58
C ALA A 48 16.18 21.52 2.33
N LYS A 49 16.88 20.38 2.32
CA LYS A 49 16.32 19.04 2.03
C LYS A 49 15.93 18.20 3.25
N ALA A 50 16.04 18.75 4.47
CA ALA A 50 15.80 17.98 5.70
C ALA A 50 14.31 17.71 6.00
N ASP A 51 13.42 18.60 5.55
CA ASP A 51 12.00 18.61 5.95
C ASP A 51 11.03 18.21 4.80
N THR A 52 11.55 17.60 3.73
CA THR A 52 10.78 17.19 2.54
C THR A 52 10.59 15.68 2.47
N LYS A 53 9.39 15.22 2.07
CA LYS A 53 9.08 13.81 1.74
C LYS A 53 8.64 13.71 0.28
N ARG A 54 8.73 12.53 -0.33
CA ARG A 54 8.26 12.27 -1.71
C ARG A 54 6.74 12.08 -1.74
N TYR A 55 6.06 12.73 -2.68
CA TYR A 55 4.62 12.60 -2.94
C TYR A 55 4.34 12.48 -4.44
N ILE A 56 3.21 11.86 -4.79
CA ILE A 56 2.57 11.90 -6.11
C ILE A 56 1.39 12.86 -6.06
N VAL A 57 1.28 13.75 -7.04
CA VAL A 57 0.25 14.78 -7.17
C VAL A 57 -0.61 14.46 -8.38
N THR A 58 -1.83 13.96 -8.15
CA THR A 58 -2.78 13.62 -9.22
C THR A 58 -3.68 14.82 -9.54
N MET A 59 -3.89 15.10 -10.83
CA MET A 59 -4.52 16.32 -11.33
C MET A 59 -5.89 16.05 -11.97
N ALA A 60 -6.83 16.98 -11.83
CA ALA A 60 -8.27 16.76 -12.08
C ALA A 60 -8.71 16.71 -13.56
N LYS A 61 -7.79 16.60 -14.53
CA LYS A 61 -8.13 16.28 -15.92
C LYS A 61 -7.89 14.78 -16.20
N PRO A 62 -8.59 14.18 -17.17
CA PRO A 62 -8.24 12.84 -17.65
C PRO A 62 -6.84 12.77 -18.26
N SER A 63 -6.18 11.62 -18.10
CA SER A 63 -4.92 11.25 -18.76
C SER A 63 -5.08 11.04 -20.27
N LEU A 64 -3.98 10.75 -20.95
CA LEU A 64 -3.96 10.52 -22.39
C LEU A 64 -4.77 9.29 -22.80
N SER A 65 -4.67 8.17 -22.05
CA SER A 65 -5.46 6.95 -22.31
C SER A 65 -6.95 7.22 -22.22
N ALA A 66 -7.38 7.81 -21.10
CA ALA A 66 -8.76 8.23 -20.84
C ALA A 66 -9.30 9.29 -21.82
N THR A 67 -8.45 9.90 -22.65
CA THR A 67 -8.82 10.92 -23.64
C THR A 67 -8.71 10.45 -25.11
N PHE A 68 -7.81 9.51 -25.43
CA PHE A 68 -7.49 9.11 -26.80
C PHE A 68 -7.42 7.59 -27.00
N LYS A 69 -8.15 7.12 -28.02
CA LYS A 69 -8.15 5.72 -28.47
C LYS A 69 -8.07 5.65 -29.99
N ASN A 70 -7.45 4.60 -30.53
CA ASN A 70 -7.46 4.35 -31.97
C ASN A 70 -8.85 3.87 -32.44
N SER A 71 -9.22 4.18 -33.67
CA SER A 71 -10.41 3.61 -34.32
C SER A 71 -10.11 2.20 -34.87
N GLY A 72 -10.35 1.18 -34.06
CA GLY A 72 -10.13 -0.23 -34.40
C GLY A 72 -10.55 -1.15 -33.25
N ALA A 73 -10.55 -2.46 -33.47
CA ALA A 73 -11.11 -3.43 -32.53
C ALA A 73 -10.38 -3.47 -31.17
N THR A 74 -9.05 -3.32 -31.13
CA THR A 74 -8.27 -3.24 -29.88
C THR A 74 -8.38 -1.90 -29.15
N GLY A 75 -8.87 -0.83 -29.80
CA GLY A 75 -8.95 0.52 -29.25
C GLY A 75 -7.62 1.19 -28.83
N ARG A 76 -6.48 0.48 -28.87
CA ARG A 76 -5.22 0.85 -28.20
C ARG A 76 -4.77 2.31 -28.42
N LEU A 77 -4.12 2.89 -27.42
CA LEU A 77 -3.60 4.25 -27.47
C LEU A 77 -2.53 4.42 -28.57
N ASN A 78 -2.42 5.63 -29.14
CA ASN A 78 -1.32 6.03 -30.00
C ASN A 78 -0.83 7.43 -29.61
N THR A 79 0.20 7.43 -28.77
CA THR A 79 0.87 8.61 -28.22
C THR A 79 1.51 9.48 -29.30
N GLN A 80 1.89 8.89 -30.44
CA GLN A 80 2.58 9.55 -31.55
C GLN A 80 1.64 10.33 -32.50
N THR A 81 0.33 10.38 -32.21
CA THR A 81 -0.57 11.26 -32.98
C THR A 81 -0.39 12.73 -32.58
N ALA A 82 -0.43 13.63 -33.56
CA ALA A 82 -0.32 15.07 -33.29
C ALA A 82 -1.42 15.64 -32.37
N ALA A 83 -2.55 14.92 -32.22
CA ALA A 83 -3.61 15.26 -31.27
C ALA A 83 -3.23 14.85 -29.84
N ALA A 84 -2.70 13.63 -29.65
CA ALA A 84 -2.20 13.13 -28.38
C ALA A 84 -1.01 13.96 -27.88
N GLN A 85 0.04 14.14 -28.71
CA GLN A 85 1.20 14.99 -28.38
C GLN A 85 0.78 16.43 -28.01
N SER A 86 -0.22 16.99 -28.69
CA SER A 86 -0.76 18.31 -28.34
C SER A 86 -1.53 18.30 -27.01
N TYR A 87 -2.09 17.18 -26.56
CA TYR A 87 -2.76 17.08 -25.26
C TYR A 87 -1.78 16.84 -24.11
N THR A 88 -0.77 15.97 -24.28
CA THR A 88 0.36 15.80 -23.36
C THR A 88 0.97 17.16 -23.00
N GLN A 89 1.27 18.01 -24.00
CA GLN A 89 1.75 19.39 -23.80
C GLN A 89 0.80 20.33 -23.03
N LYS A 90 -0.48 19.98 -22.84
CA LYS A 90 -1.46 20.70 -22.01
C LYS A 90 -1.61 20.11 -20.60
N LEU A 91 -1.13 18.89 -20.38
CA LEU A 91 -0.98 18.26 -19.07
C LEU A 91 0.35 18.71 -18.45
N GLU A 92 1.46 18.58 -19.19
CA GLU A 92 2.80 19.10 -18.82
C GLU A 92 2.74 20.58 -18.38
N ALA A 93 2.10 21.43 -19.18
CA ALA A 93 1.93 22.85 -18.85
C ALA A 93 1.04 23.09 -17.61
N GLN A 94 0.19 22.13 -17.22
CA GLN A 94 -0.56 22.18 -15.96
C GLN A 94 0.31 21.74 -14.77
N HIS A 95 1.09 20.66 -14.89
CA HIS A 95 2.02 20.19 -13.85
C HIS A 95 3.06 21.26 -13.52
N ALA A 96 3.72 21.80 -14.54
CA ALA A 96 4.64 22.92 -14.41
C ALA A 96 3.99 24.21 -13.86
N THR A 97 2.65 24.33 -13.92
CA THR A 97 1.89 25.42 -13.26
C THR A 97 1.50 25.08 -11.82
N ALA A 98 1.36 23.79 -11.48
CA ALA A 98 1.09 23.30 -10.13
C ALA A 98 2.36 23.32 -9.26
N ALA A 99 3.41 22.61 -9.68
CA ALA A 99 4.69 22.54 -8.98
C ALA A 99 5.29 23.93 -8.73
N LYS A 100 5.29 24.79 -9.76
CA LYS A 100 5.77 26.18 -9.67
C LYS A 100 4.94 27.07 -8.73
N ALA A 101 3.66 26.78 -8.51
CA ALA A 101 2.84 27.56 -7.58
C ALA A 101 3.26 27.35 -6.12
N VAL A 102 3.89 26.21 -5.80
CA VAL A 102 4.43 25.90 -4.48
C VAL A 102 5.97 25.86 -4.43
N GLY A 103 6.64 26.23 -5.54
CA GLY A 103 8.10 26.25 -5.63
C GLY A 103 8.76 24.87 -5.54
N ALA A 104 8.06 23.81 -5.95
CA ALA A 104 8.60 22.45 -6.01
C ALA A 104 9.23 22.17 -7.38
N ASP A 105 10.32 21.40 -7.38
CA ASP A 105 10.85 20.73 -8.57
C ASP A 105 10.18 19.34 -8.69
N MET A 106 9.88 18.92 -9.92
CA MET A 106 9.25 17.63 -10.20
C MET A 106 10.32 16.55 -10.38
N VAL A 107 10.03 15.32 -9.96
CA VAL A 107 10.91 14.15 -10.11
C VAL A 107 10.45 13.33 -11.31
N PHE A 108 9.24 12.79 -11.28
CA PHE A 108 8.57 12.18 -12.43
C PHE A 108 7.37 13.02 -12.91
N GLU A 109 6.99 12.84 -14.17
CA GLU A 109 5.86 13.51 -14.80
C GLU A 109 5.03 12.47 -15.58
N TYR A 110 3.73 12.43 -15.30
CA TYR A 110 2.81 11.39 -15.79
C TYR A 110 1.69 12.03 -16.61
N SER A 111 1.51 11.58 -17.84
CA SER A 111 0.51 12.11 -18.76
C SER A 111 -0.36 11.05 -19.41
N THR A 112 0.13 9.81 -19.48
CA THR A 112 -0.36 8.73 -20.34
C THR A 112 -1.30 7.81 -19.59
N VAL A 113 -0.85 7.21 -18.48
CA VAL A 113 -1.66 6.31 -17.65
C VAL A 113 -2.47 7.12 -16.63
N ILE A 114 -1.80 7.94 -15.83
CA ILE A 114 -2.41 8.96 -14.97
C ILE A 114 -2.06 10.37 -15.46
N ASN A 115 -2.61 11.39 -14.82
CA ASN A 115 -2.34 12.79 -15.10
C ASN A 115 -1.81 13.45 -13.81
N GLY A 116 -0.50 13.67 -13.72
CA GLY A 116 0.13 14.13 -12.50
C GLY A 116 1.65 14.23 -12.56
N PHE A 117 2.28 14.40 -11.40
CA PHE A 117 3.75 14.43 -11.25
C PHE A 117 4.14 13.96 -9.84
N SER A 118 5.37 13.49 -9.64
CA SER A 118 5.93 13.28 -8.30
C SER A 118 6.89 14.41 -7.92
N ALA A 119 7.04 14.70 -6.63
CA ALA A 119 7.91 15.76 -6.13
C ALA A 119 8.36 15.53 -4.67
N ASP A 120 9.52 16.08 -4.31
CA ASP A 120 9.90 16.28 -2.91
C ASP A 120 9.16 17.51 -2.35
N LEU A 121 8.26 17.32 -1.39
CA LEU A 121 7.41 18.37 -0.81
C LEU A 121 7.55 18.45 0.71
N THR A 122 7.50 19.68 1.22
CA THR A 122 7.19 19.97 2.63
C THR A 122 5.68 19.92 2.89
N GLU A 123 5.26 19.73 4.14
CA GLU A 123 3.84 19.70 4.54
C GLU A 123 3.08 20.99 4.14
N THR A 124 3.76 22.14 4.12
CA THR A 124 3.19 23.41 3.64
C THR A 124 2.91 23.40 2.14
N GLN A 125 3.78 22.77 1.33
CA GLN A 125 3.59 22.64 -0.11
C GLN A 125 2.51 21.60 -0.43
N VAL A 126 2.43 20.51 0.34
CA VAL A 126 1.33 19.53 0.28
C VAL A 126 -0.01 20.22 0.53
N ALA A 127 -0.16 20.93 1.65
CA ALA A 127 -1.39 21.66 1.97
C ALA A 127 -1.76 22.70 0.89
N ALA A 128 -0.78 23.40 0.33
CA ALA A 128 -0.99 24.39 -0.74
C ALA A 128 -1.35 23.76 -2.09
N LEU A 129 -0.96 22.52 -2.38
CA LEU A 129 -1.41 21.75 -3.54
C LEU A 129 -2.82 21.18 -3.32
N THR A 130 -3.07 20.52 -2.19
CA THR A 130 -4.38 19.95 -1.83
C THR A 130 -5.49 21.01 -1.79
N ALA A 131 -5.16 22.27 -1.48
CA ALA A 131 -6.11 23.39 -1.52
C ALA A 131 -6.49 23.87 -2.95
N ARG A 132 -5.92 23.28 -4.01
CA ARG A 132 -6.20 23.67 -5.40
C ARG A 132 -7.37 22.87 -5.99
N GLY A 133 -8.37 23.58 -6.52
CA GLY A 133 -9.49 22.96 -7.27
C GLY A 133 -9.13 22.35 -8.64
N ASP A 134 -7.85 22.08 -8.92
CA ASP A 134 -7.40 21.31 -10.09
C ASP A 134 -6.46 20.13 -9.72
N VAL A 135 -6.27 19.88 -8.42
CA VAL A 135 -5.61 18.69 -7.83
C VAL A 135 -6.70 17.75 -7.30
N VAL A 136 -6.49 16.44 -7.41
CA VAL A 136 -7.38 15.38 -6.87
C VAL A 136 -6.81 14.84 -5.56
N SER A 137 -5.52 14.51 -5.55
CA SER A 137 -4.81 13.96 -4.38
C SER A 137 -3.35 14.39 -4.35
N VAL A 138 -2.77 14.34 -3.15
CA VAL A 138 -1.32 14.46 -2.91
C VAL A 138 -0.92 13.30 -2.01
N THR A 139 -0.66 12.14 -2.62
CA THR A 139 -0.44 10.87 -1.94
C THR A 139 1.05 10.70 -1.60
N PRO A 140 1.43 10.39 -0.34
CA PRO A 140 2.83 10.14 0.01
C PRO A 140 3.33 8.87 -0.68
N VAL A 141 4.58 8.88 -1.15
CA VAL A 141 5.20 7.69 -1.72
C VAL A 141 5.60 6.72 -0.60
N ARG A 142 5.29 5.45 -0.84
CA ARG A 142 5.61 4.31 0.02
C ARG A 142 6.72 3.46 -0.62
N ILE A 143 7.41 2.71 0.22
CA ILE A 143 8.22 1.55 -0.19
C ILE A 143 7.27 0.34 -0.14
N GLU A 144 6.76 -0.04 -1.31
CA GLU A 144 6.06 -1.30 -1.52
C GLU A 144 7.06 -2.47 -1.51
N ARG A 145 6.56 -3.72 -1.42
CA ARG A 145 7.42 -4.90 -1.24
C ARG A 145 7.33 -5.89 -2.42
N LEU A 146 8.48 -6.37 -2.87
CA LEU A 146 8.56 -7.48 -3.82
C LEU A 146 8.13 -8.80 -3.16
N LEU A 147 7.32 -9.59 -3.85
CA LEU A 147 6.61 -10.73 -3.26
C LEU A 147 7.46 -12.02 -3.25
N ASP A 148 8.43 -12.07 -2.32
CA ASP A 148 9.14 -13.30 -1.96
C ASP A 148 8.15 -14.38 -1.48
N GLY A 149 8.30 -15.63 -1.94
CA GLY A 149 7.57 -16.78 -1.39
C GLY A 149 8.11 -17.27 -0.04
N PRO A 150 7.43 -18.24 0.59
CA PRO A 150 7.82 -18.77 1.91
C PRO A 150 9.07 -19.68 1.88
N ALA A 151 9.64 -19.95 0.70
CA ALA A 151 10.84 -20.75 0.51
C ALA A 151 11.91 -19.93 -0.21
N ALA A 152 13.13 -19.91 0.33
CA ALA A 152 14.26 -19.25 -0.29
C ALA A 152 14.64 -19.93 -1.62
N PRO A 153 15.03 -19.19 -2.67
CA PRO A 153 15.37 -19.76 -3.97
C PRO A 153 16.46 -20.83 -3.89
N SER A 154 16.35 -21.85 -4.73
CA SER A 154 17.34 -22.94 -4.77
C SER A 154 17.86 -23.21 -6.17
N ALA A 155 19.20 -23.28 -6.30
CA ALA A 155 19.86 -23.48 -7.58
C ALA A 155 19.58 -24.86 -8.20
N PHE A 156 19.39 -24.89 -9.51
CA PHE A 156 19.16 -26.12 -10.27
C PHE A 156 20.35 -27.09 -10.20
N SER A 157 20.07 -28.41 -10.26
CA SER A 157 21.12 -29.43 -10.33
C SER A 157 20.62 -30.71 -10.99
N ALA A 158 21.21 -31.11 -12.13
CA ALA A 158 20.84 -32.36 -12.82
C ALA A 158 21.07 -33.65 -12.01
N ASN A 159 21.73 -33.59 -10.84
CA ASN A 159 21.79 -34.72 -9.88
C ASN A 159 20.46 -34.95 -9.14
N LYS A 160 19.55 -33.96 -9.15
CA LYS A 160 18.14 -34.08 -8.80
C LYS A 160 17.33 -33.63 -10.02
N PRO A 161 17.00 -34.53 -10.96
CA PRO A 161 16.29 -34.20 -12.19
C PRO A 161 14.80 -33.95 -11.94
N GLN A 162 14.51 -32.94 -11.14
CA GLN A 162 13.19 -32.33 -11.00
C GLN A 162 12.95 -31.52 -12.28
N THR A 163 11.87 -31.83 -13.01
CA THR A 163 11.44 -31.06 -14.17
C THR A 163 10.28 -30.16 -13.78
N ASP A 164 10.34 -28.93 -14.25
CA ASP A 164 9.18 -28.05 -14.35
C ASP A 164 8.26 -28.59 -15.47
N VAL A 165 6.96 -28.60 -15.21
CA VAL A 165 5.93 -29.11 -16.12
C VAL A 165 4.79 -28.10 -16.34
N SER A 166 5.01 -26.84 -15.93
CA SER A 166 4.09 -25.71 -16.09
C SER A 166 3.43 -25.67 -17.47
N ARG A 167 4.24 -25.62 -18.54
CA ARG A 167 3.81 -25.59 -19.95
C ARG A 167 2.85 -26.72 -20.34
N ASP A 168 3.01 -27.89 -19.73
CA ASP A 168 2.26 -29.09 -20.05
C ASP A 168 0.93 -29.11 -19.26
N VAL A 169 0.92 -28.65 -18.00
CA VAL A 169 -0.30 -28.56 -17.19
C VAL A 169 -1.19 -27.35 -17.52
N ILE A 170 -0.63 -26.23 -17.99
CA ILE A 170 -1.40 -25.04 -18.43
C ILE A 170 -1.82 -25.11 -19.90
N GLY A 171 -1.70 -26.28 -20.55
CA GLY A 171 -2.22 -26.51 -21.90
C GLY A 171 -1.52 -25.76 -23.03
N LEU A 172 -0.20 -25.50 -22.92
CA LEU A 172 0.58 -24.97 -24.06
C LEU A 172 0.90 -26.07 -25.08
N THR A 173 1.10 -27.29 -24.60
CA THR A 173 1.54 -28.46 -25.39
C THR A 173 0.39 -29.46 -25.62
N GLY A 174 0.69 -30.55 -26.34
CA GLY A 174 -0.32 -31.54 -26.75
C GLY A 174 -1.09 -31.13 -28.01
N GLU A 175 -1.94 -32.03 -28.54
CA GLU A 175 -2.58 -31.86 -29.86
C GLU A 175 -3.40 -30.56 -29.97
N ASN A 176 -4.13 -30.21 -28.91
CA ASN A 176 -4.93 -28.98 -28.81
C ASN A 176 -4.22 -27.84 -28.05
N GLY A 177 -2.93 -27.99 -27.70
CA GLY A 177 -2.21 -27.00 -26.90
C GLY A 177 -2.07 -25.64 -27.57
N LEU A 178 -2.04 -24.56 -26.78
CA LEU A 178 -2.01 -23.18 -27.27
C LEU A 178 -0.90 -22.93 -28.31
N TRP A 179 0.30 -23.49 -28.10
CA TRP A 179 1.39 -23.35 -29.07
C TRP A 179 1.05 -23.98 -30.42
N ASN A 180 0.40 -25.14 -30.45
CA ASN A 180 -0.03 -25.76 -31.70
C ASN A 180 -1.14 -24.96 -32.41
N GLN A 181 -2.02 -24.29 -31.67
CA GLN A 181 -3.04 -23.41 -32.24
C GLN A 181 -2.44 -22.18 -32.95
N VAL A 182 -1.30 -21.67 -32.47
CA VAL A 182 -0.61 -20.49 -33.06
C VAL A 182 0.55 -20.84 -34.01
N GLY A 183 0.75 -22.13 -34.34
CA GLY A 183 1.75 -22.57 -35.34
C GLY A 183 3.07 -23.10 -34.77
N GLY A 184 3.19 -23.23 -33.45
CA GLY A 184 4.33 -23.77 -32.71
C GLY A 184 4.87 -22.78 -31.67
N PRO A 185 5.72 -23.24 -30.72
CA PRO A 185 6.31 -22.35 -29.71
C PRO A 185 7.07 -21.17 -30.34
N THR A 186 7.78 -21.38 -31.45
CA THR A 186 8.52 -20.34 -32.17
C THR A 186 7.66 -19.27 -32.85
N GLU A 187 6.34 -19.42 -32.84
CA GLU A 187 5.38 -18.40 -33.28
C GLU A 187 4.55 -17.81 -32.12
N ALA A 188 4.65 -18.38 -30.91
CA ALA A 188 3.82 -18.00 -29.77
C ALA A 188 4.26 -16.66 -29.13
N GLY A 189 3.40 -15.64 -29.28
CA GLY A 189 3.68 -14.25 -28.88
C GLY A 189 4.51 -13.46 -29.90
N LYS A 190 4.71 -13.98 -31.11
CA LYS A 190 5.61 -13.42 -32.12
C LYS A 190 5.24 -11.99 -32.53
N GLY A 191 6.19 -11.06 -32.32
CA GLY A 191 5.97 -9.63 -32.61
C GLY A 191 5.08 -8.93 -31.57
N GLN A 192 4.93 -9.50 -30.38
CA GLN A 192 4.37 -8.84 -29.20
C GLN A 192 5.49 -8.56 -28.18
N VAL A 193 5.30 -7.57 -27.32
CA VAL A 193 6.23 -7.17 -26.27
C VAL A 193 5.56 -7.32 -24.89
N VAL A 194 6.15 -8.14 -24.02
CA VAL A 194 5.82 -8.18 -22.60
C VAL A 194 6.76 -7.27 -21.81
N ALA A 195 6.18 -6.31 -21.10
CA ALA A 195 6.87 -5.47 -20.14
C ALA A 195 6.87 -6.15 -18.76
N VAL A 196 8.01 -6.08 -18.08
CA VAL A 196 8.23 -6.68 -16.75
C VAL A 196 8.67 -5.57 -15.81
N ILE A 197 7.81 -5.23 -14.85
CA ILE A 197 8.03 -4.18 -13.83
C ILE A 197 8.44 -4.88 -12.54
N ASP A 198 9.73 -4.84 -12.21
CA ASP A 198 10.36 -5.77 -11.24
C ASP A 198 11.76 -5.26 -10.77
N SER A 199 12.65 -6.15 -10.29
CA SER A 199 14.03 -5.86 -9.87
C SER A 199 15.06 -5.70 -11.01
N GLY A 200 14.62 -5.74 -12.27
CA GLY A 200 15.47 -5.58 -13.46
C GLY A 200 15.67 -6.90 -14.24
N ILE A 201 16.81 -7.04 -14.92
CA ILE A 201 17.12 -8.23 -15.72
C ILE A 201 18.63 -8.49 -15.87
N THR A 202 19.04 -9.75 -16.07
CA THR A 202 20.43 -10.09 -16.44
C THR A 202 20.53 -10.68 -17.86
N PRO A 203 20.96 -9.87 -18.84
CA PRO A 203 20.73 -10.11 -20.27
C PRO A 203 21.64 -11.19 -20.87
N ASP A 204 22.70 -11.59 -20.18
CA ASP A 204 23.65 -12.59 -20.66
C ASP A 204 23.11 -14.03 -20.52
N ASN A 205 22.11 -14.26 -19.65
CA ASN A 205 21.50 -15.58 -19.49
C ASN A 205 20.93 -16.07 -20.84
N PRO A 206 21.21 -17.31 -21.29
CA PRO A 206 20.74 -17.83 -22.57
C PRO A 206 19.22 -17.74 -22.82
N SER A 207 18.42 -17.66 -21.76
CA SER A 207 16.96 -17.43 -21.81
C SER A 207 16.58 -16.09 -22.46
N PHE A 208 17.52 -15.16 -22.63
CA PHE A 208 17.36 -13.87 -23.29
C PHE A 208 18.14 -13.76 -24.63
N SER A 209 18.55 -14.91 -25.19
CA SER A 209 19.10 -15.00 -26.55
C SER A 209 18.07 -14.53 -27.59
N ASP A 210 18.54 -13.81 -28.62
CA ASP A 210 17.73 -13.40 -29.76
C ASP A 210 17.87 -14.29 -31.00
N GLU A 211 18.47 -15.48 -30.85
CA GLU A 211 18.57 -16.47 -31.92
C GLU A 211 17.17 -16.89 -32.42
N GLY A 212 16.84 -16.50 -33.65
CA GLY A 212 15.56 -16.79 -34.29
C GLY A 212 14.46 -15.76 -34.04
N MET A 213 14.70 -14.74 -33.20
CA MET A 213 13.74 -13.65 -32.98
C MET A 213 13.51 -12.81 -34.26
N PRO A 214 12.29 -12.30 -34.50
CA PRO A 214 12.07 -11.24 -35.47
C PRO A 214 12.73 -9.94 -34.98
N GLN A 215 12.84 -8.93 -35.84
CA GLN A 215 13.12 -7.57 -35.35
C GLN A 215 11.97 -7.07 -34.48
N ALA A 216 12.28 -6.21 -33.50
CA ALA A 216 11.28 -5.53 -32.67
C ALA A 216 10.17 -4.87 -33.51
N PRO A 217 8.91 -4.81 -33.04
CA PRO A 217 7.80 -4.25 -33.81
C PRO A 217 8.06 -2.78 -34.16
N SER A 218 7.64 -2.35 -35.36
CA SER A 218 7.81 -0.94 -35.78
C SER A 218 6.93 0.07 -35.01
N THR A 219 6.17 -0.40 -34.02
CA THR A 219 5.40 0.38 -33.05
C THR A 219 6.12 0.53 -31.71
N TRP A 220 7.21 -0.21 -31.48
CA TRP A 220 8.05 -0.12 -30.30
C TRP A 220 8.88 1.16 -30.34
N ASN A 221 8.78 1.97 -29.27
CA ASN A 221 9.50 3.23 -29.12
C ASN A 221 10.55 3.20 -27.98
N GLY A 222 10.55 2.13 -27.16
CA GLY A 222 11.40 2.02 -25.99
C GLY A 222 12.88 1.82 -26.29
N GLU A 223 13.72 2.36 -25.40
CA GLU A 223 15.17 2.36 -25.54
C GLU A 223 15.85 1.40 -24.56
N CYS A 224 17.17 1.20 -24.75
CA CYS A 224 18.02 0.48 -23.81
C CYS A 224 18.89 1.50 -23.06
N GLU A 225 18.56 1.78 -21.81
CA GLU A 225 19.22 2.83 -21.05
C GLU A 225 20.65 2.43 -20.65
N ALA A 226 21.58 3.38 -20.70
CA ALA A 226 22.94 3.18 -20.20
C ALA A 226 23.01 3.58 -18.73
N GLY A 227 23.18 2.61 -17.83
CA GLY A 227 23.31 2.84 -16.40
C GLY A 227 24.70 3.29 -15.93
N ASN A 228 24.81 3.50 -14.61
CA ASN A 228 26.04 3.93 -13.92
C ASN A 228 27.05 2.79 -13.64
N ASP A 229 26.71 1.53 -13.97
CA ASP A 229 27.63 0.38 -13.96
C ASP A 229 28.01 -0.08 -15.39
N PRO A 230 28.96 0.61 -16.07
CA PRO A 230 29.46 0.22 -17.39
C PRO A 230 30.39 -1.01 -17.36
N ALA A 231 30.55 -1.70 -16.23
CA ALA A 231 31.31 -2.94 -16.15
C ALA A 231 30.41 -4.17 -16.35
N ASN A 232 29.17 -4.12 -15.85
CA ASN A 232 28.17 -5.18 -16.01
C ASN A 232 27.08 -4.83 -17.05
N TRP A 233 26.73 -3.55 -17.23
CA TRP A 233 25.64 -3.12 -18.09
C TRP A 233 26.01 -2.01 -19.08
N SER A 234 25.54 -2.14 -20.32
CA SER A 234 25.67 -1.11 -21.36
C SER A 234 24.48 -1.18 -22.34
N ALA A 235 24.18 -0.09 -23.04
CA ALA A 235 23.02 -0.01 -23.93
C ALA A 235 23.03 -0.99 -25.13
N ASP A 236 24.17 -1.63 -25.41
CA ASP A 236 24.32 -2.72 -26.39
C ASP A 236 24.06 -4.13 -25.81
N LYS A 237 23.63 -4.22 -24.54
CA LYS A 237 23.09 -5.46 -23.94
C LYS A 237 21.69 -5.84 -24.44
N CYS A 238 20.89 -4.85 -24.86
CA CYS A 238 19.61 -5.13 -25.51
C CYS A 238 19.81 -5.69 -26.92
N ASN A 239 18.93 -6.60 -27.32
CA ASN A 239 19.00 -7.37 -28.55
C ASN A 239 17.58 -7.53 -29.15
N ASN A 240 17.33 -8.44 -30.09
CA ASN A 240 15.97 -8.63 -30.61
C ASN A 240 15.05 -9.44 -29.66
N LYS A 241 15.55 -9.86 -28.49
CA LYS A 241 14.79 -10.53 -27.43
C LYS A 241 14.43 -9.56 -26.31
N LEU A 242 15.43 -8.99 -25.63
CA LEU A 242 15.30 -7.87 -24.71
C LEU A 242 15.38 -6.57 -25.52
N VAL A 243 14.24 -5.98 -25.86
CA VAL A 243 14.16 -4.86 -26.84
C VAL A 243 14.19 -3.47 -26.21
N GLY A 244 14.04 -3.39 -24.89
CA GLY A 244 14.21 -2.16 -24.12
C GLY A 244 14.43 -2.48 -22.64
N ALA A 245 15.10 -1.58 -21.94
CA ALA A 245 15.47 -1.78 -20.54
C ALA A 245 15.69 -0.42 -19.86
N ARG A 246 14.95 -0.16 -18.77
CA ARG A 246 14.97 1.11 -18.02
C ARG A 246 15.22 0.90 -16.53
N SER A 247 15.70 1.93 -15.84
CA SER A 247 15.91 1.90 -14.38
C SER A 247 15.60 3.23 -13.72
N TYR A 248 14.84 3.18 -12.63
CA TYR A 248 14.32 4.37 -11.92
C TYR A 248 14.98 4.57 -10.54
N VAL A 249 16.08 3.86 -10.28
CA VAL A 249 16.58 3.68 -8.91
C VAL A 249 17.42 4.84 -8.37
N ASP A 250 18.00 5.72 -9.19
CA ASP A 250 18.67 6.94 -8.68
C ASP A 250 17.64 7.90 -8.05
N GLU A 251 16.45 8.05 -8.67
CA GLU A 251 15.34 8.87 -8.18
C GLU A 251 14.72 8.31 -6.90
N MET A 252 14.76 6.97 -6.74
CA MET A 252 14.38 6.26 -5.51
C MET A 252 15.43 6.44 -4.40
N MET A 253 16.73 6.26 -4.70
CA MET A 253 17.82 6.50 -3.74
C MET A 253 17.84 7.97 -3.27
N ALA A 254 17.47 8.90 -4.14
CA ALA A 254 17.33 10.32 -3.81
C ALA A 254 16.11 10.65 -2.91
N ALA A 255 15.13 9.74 -2.79
CA ALA A 255 13.94 9.92 -1.95
C ALA A 255 14.20 9.60 -0.46
N TYR A 256 15.16 8.70 -0.16
CA TYR A 256 15.48 8.23 1.19
C TYR A 256 16.95 8.51 1.56
N PRO A 257 17.36 9.79 1.68
CA PRO A 257 18.75 10.17 1.94
C PRO A 257 19.23 9.69 3.31
N GLY A 258 20.12 8.70 3.31
CA GLY A 258 20.66 8.08 4.52
C GLY A 258 20.18 6.64 4.77
N GLN A 259 19.29 6.12 3.93
CA GLN A 259 19.02 4.69 3.86
C GLN A 259 20.25 3.94 3.32
N GLU A 260 20.56 2.78 3.89
CA GLU A 260 21.57 1.88 3.33
C GLU A 260 20.91 0.99 2.27
N PHE A 261 21.62 0.75 1.16
CA PHE A 261 21.17 -0.05 0.02
C PHE A 261 22.09 -1.27 -0.14
N GLY A 262 21.60 -2.31 -0.81
CA GLY A 262 22.33 -3.56 -1.02
C GLY A 262 23.69 -3.32 -1.69
N PRO A 263 24.76 -4.06 -1.29
CA PRO A 263 26.10 -3.88 -1.84
C PRO A 263 26.20 -4.25 -3.33
N ASP A 264 25.15 -4.87 -3.86
CA ASP A 264 25.05 -5.28 -5.25
C ASP A 264 24.26 -4.30 -6.13
N GLU A 265 23.62 -3.27 -5.56
CA GLU A 265 22.79 -2.34 -6.31
C GLU A 265 23.56 -1.34 -7.18
N SER A 266 22.92 -0.94 -8.29
CA SER A 266 23.42 0.06 -9.24
C SER A 266 22.25 0.76 -9.94
N ASN A 267 22.42 2.01 -10.36
CA ASN A 267 21.47 2.62 -11.30
C ASN A 267 21.75 2.13 -12.71
N SER A 268 21.31 0.91 -12.98
CA SER A 268 21.19 0.32 -14.30
C SER A 268 19.98 -0.62 -14.30
N PRO A 269 19.48 -1.05 -15.47
CA PRO A 269 18.45 -2.10 -15.54
C PRO A 269 18.95 -3.49 -15.08
N TYR A 270 20.22 -3.61 -14.66
CA TYR A 270 20.83 -4.88 -14.26
C TYR A 270 20.35 -5.33 -12.87
N ASP A 271 19.85 -6.55 -12.81
CA ASP A 271 19.46 -7.21 -11.56
C ASP A 271 20.64 -8.05 -11.02
N LYS A 272 21.51 -7.42 -10.25
CA LYS A 272 22.79 -8.02 -9.80
C LYS A 272 22.64 -9.03 -8.64
N ASN A 273 21.49 -9.06 -7.96
CA ASN A 273 21.21 -9.95 -6.83
C ASN A 273 21.30 -11.44 -7.26
N GLU A 274 21.87 -12.33 -6.44
CA GLU A 274 22.01 -13.76 -6.78
C GLU A 274 20.67 -14.46 -7.09
N GLN A 275 19.56 -13.97 -6.53
CA GLN A 275 18.21 -14.45 -6.81
C GLN A 275 17.74 -14.03 -8.21
N SER A 276 17.96 -12.78 -8.60
CA SER A 276 17.51 -12.15 -9.86
C SER A 276 16.02 -12.36 -10.18
N HIS A 277 15.16 -11.85 -9.32
CA HIS A 277 13.71 -12.07 -9.36
C HIS A 277 13.09 -11.60 -10.70
N GLY A 278 13.41 -10.40 -11.17
CA GLY A 278 12.94 -9.88 -12.45
C GLY A 278 13.40 -10.70 -13.66
N SER A 279 14.60 -11.29 -13.62
CA SER A 279 15.06 -12.26 -14.63
C SER A 279 14.25 -13.55 -14.60
N HIS A 280 13.96 -14.06 -13.40
CA HIS A 280 13.15 -15.28 -13.20
C HIS A 280 11.74 -15.09 -13.78
N VAL A 281 11.10 -13.97 -13.42
CA VAL A 281 9.78 -13.54 -13.91
C VAL A 281 9.77 -13.34 -15.43
N ALA A 282 10.73 -12.60 -16.00
CA ALA A 282 10.81 -12.35 -17.44
C ALA A 282 11.01 -13.63 -18.26
N ALA A 283 11.82 -14.57 -17.77
CA ALA A 283 12.05 -15.84 -18.44
C ALA A 283 10.86 -16.81 -18.31
N ILE A 284 10.02 -16.73 -17.27
CA ILE A 284 8.73 -17.45 -17.23
C ILE A 284 7.80 -16.91 -18.32
N ALA A 285 7.62 -15.59 -18.40
CA ALA A 285 6.68 -14.97 -19.32
C ALA A 285 7.06 -15.25 -20.79
N ALA A 286 8.33 -15.05 -21.14
CA ALA A 286 8.77 -15.07 -22.53
C ALA A 286 10.19 -15.61 -22.75
N GLY A 287 10.81 -16.36 -21.84
CA GLY A 287 12.16 -16.91 -22.02
C GLY A 287 12.32 -17.71 -23.32
N ALA A 288 13.44 -17.51 -24.01
CA ALA A 288 13.79 -18.23 -25.25
C ALA A 288 13.96 -19.75 -24.99
N PRO A 289 13.75 -20.62 -26.00
CA PRO A 289 13.93 -22.07 -25.82
C PRO A 289 15.41 -22.43 -25.66
N VAL A 290 15.79 -22.98 -24.50
CA VAL A 290 17.17 -23.35 -24.16
C VAL A 290 17.25 -24.77 -23.60
N SER A 291 18.30 -25.52 -23.94
CA SER A 291 18.50 -26.90 -23.45
C SER A 291 19.68 -26.96 -22.48
N VAL A 292 19.36 -27.11 -21.19
CA VAL A 292 20.31 -27.01 -20.08
C VAL A 292 20.50 -28.39 -19.44
N GLN A 293 21.70 -28.94 -19.55
CA GLN A 293 22.08 -30.24 -18.96
C GLN A 293 21.17 -31.43 -19.37
N GLY A 294 20.41 -31.28 -20.47
CA GLY A 294 19.44 -32.27 -20.98
C GLY A 294 17.97 -31.93 -20.72
N TYR A 295 17.67 -30.72 -20.22
CA TYR A 295 16.32 -30.24 -19.93
C TYR A 295 15.98 -29.01 -20.77
N ASP A 296 14.89 -29.06 -21.50
CA ASP A 296 14.45 -27.97 -22.37
C ASP A 296 13.59 -26.98 -21.58
N MET A 297 14.15 -25.84 -21.21
CA MET A 297 13.50 -24.71 -20.56
C MET A 297 13.01 -23.70 -21.63
N VAL A 298 11.86 -23.09 -21.40
CA VAL A 298 11.21 -22.19 -22.36
C VAL A 298 10.08 -21.44 -21.65
N GLY A 299 9.93 -20.14 -21.88
CA GLY A 299 8.82 -19.35 -21.34
C GLY A 299 7.50 -19.60 -22.06
N VAL A 300 6.40 -19.00 -21.58
CA VAL A 300 5.06 -19.21 -22.14
C VAL A 300 4.90 -18.59 -23.54
N ALA A 301 5.48 -17.41 -23.77
CA ALA A 301 5.50 -16.71 -25.07
C ALA A 301 6.93 -16.56 -25.61
N PRO A 302 7.61 -17.66 -26.00
CA PRO A 302 9.04 -17.62 -26.28
C PRO A 302 9.42 -16.89 -27.58
N ALA A 303 8.45 -16.54 -28.44
CA ALA A 303 8.65 -15.68 -29.61
C ALA A 303 8.29 -14.20 -29.37
N ALA A 304 7.82 -13.84 -28.15
CA ALA A 304 7.61 -12.46 -27.75
C ALA A 304 8.94 -11.77 -27.36
N HIS A 305 8.95 -10.45 -27.49
CA HIS A 305 10.00 -9.59 -26.99
C HIS A 305 9.76 -9.26 -25.50
N ILE A 306 10.82 -8.93 -24.79
CA ILE A 306 10.81 -8.54 -23.37
C ILE A 306 11.26 -7.08 -23.27
N ALA A 307 10.62 -6.31 -22.40
CA ALA A 307 11.10 -5.02 -21.95
C ALA A 307 11.17 -5.01 -20.41
N ALA A 308 12.32 -4.63 -19.84
CA ALA A 308 12.56 -4.68 -18.39
C ALA A 308 12.53 -3.28 -17.77
N TYR A 309 11.81 -3.12 -16.67
CA TYR A 309 11.65 -1.85 -15.97
C TYR A 309 12.00 -2.05 -14.49
N LYS A 310 13.20 -1.62 -14.09
CA LYS A 310 13.68 -1.79 -12.72
C LYS A 310 13.10 -0.71 -11.80
N VAL A 311 12.15 -1.12 -10.97
CA VAL A 311 11.49 -0.29 -9.94
C VAL A 311 11.70 -0.81 -8.52
N CYS A 312 12.39 -1.94 -8.37
CA CYS A 312 12.71 -2.57 -7.09
C CYS A 312 14.23 -2.66 -6.87
N MET A 313 14.67 -2.60 -5.62
CA MET A 313 16.06 -2.77 -5.22
C MET A 313 16.21 -3.40 -3.83
N ASP A 314 17.38 -3.95 -3.53
CA ASP A 314 17.78 -4.37 -2.19
C ASP A 314 17.94 -3.16 -1.24
N ILE A 315 17.12 -3.10 -0.20
CA ILE A 315 17.12 -2.07 0.84
C ILE A 315 17.57 -2.68 2.16
N VAL A 316 18.43 -1.96 2.90
CA VAL A 316 18.89 -2.36 4.24
C VAL A 316 18.11 -1.60 5.31
N GLN A 317 17.53 -2.33 6.26
CA GLN A 317 16.83 -1.77 7.43
C GLN A 317 17.07 -2.66 8.64
N ASP A 318 17.43 -2.06 9.79
CA ASP A 318 17.75 -2.75 11.05
C ASP A 318 18.77 -3.90 10.94
N GLY A 319 19.65 -3.83 9.92
CA GLY A 319 20.64 -4.86 9.61
C GLY A 319 20.12 -6.06 8.81
N GLN A 320 18.88 -6.01 8.34
CA GLN A 320 18.28 -6.97 7.41
C GLN A 320 18.19 -6.37 6.00
N VAL A 321 18.29 -7.21 4.96
CA VAL A 321 18.04 -6.82 3.56
C VAL A 321 16.63 -7.27 3.16
N PHE A 322 15.88 -6.42 2.48
CA PHE A 322 14.61 -6.77 1.83
C PHE A 322 14.51 -6.09 0.46
N GLN A 323 13.72 -6.65 -0.45
CA GLN A 323 13.53 -6.07 -1.79
C GLN A 323 12.32 -5.11 -1.77
N GLY A 324 12.59 -3.82 -1.92
CA GLY A 324 11.61 -2.74 -1.85
C GLY A 324 11.47 -1.98 -3.18
N CYS A 325 10.25 -1.56 -3.49
CA CYS A 325 9.88 -0.91 -4.75
C CYS A 325 9.16 0.41 -4.44
N LEU A 326 9.34 1.48 -5.22
CA LEU A 326 8.62 2.74 -4.96
C LEU A 326 7.37 2.86 -5.83
N GLY A 327 6.30 3.41 -5.25
CA GLY A 327 5.06 3.72 -5.98
C GLY A 327 5.26 4.71 -7.14
N ASP A 328 6.06 5.77 -6.95
CA ASP A 328 6.28 6.79 -8.00
C ASP A 328 7.12 6.26 -9.19
N ALA A 329 8.12 5.42 -8.90
CA ALA A 329 8.84 4.65 -9.91
C ALA A 329 7.94 3.61 -10.61
N SER A 330 7.03 2.96 -9.88
CA SER A 330 6.08 1.98 -10.44
C SER A 330 5.10 2.65 -11.41
N VAL A 331 4.54 3.81 -11.05
CA VAL A 331 3.72 4.62 -11.96
C VAL A 331 4.52 5.04 -13.20
N MET A 332 5.80 5.43 -13.05
CA MET A 332 6.66 5.79 -14.19
C MET A 332 6.90 4.59 -15.12
N ALA A 333 7.07 3.39 -14.57
CA ALA A 333 7.21 2.16 -15.36
C ALA A 333 5.92 1.80 -16.13
N TYR A 334 4.74 2.05 -15.57
CA TYR A 334 3.47 1.92 -16.29
C TYR A 334 3.31 2.99 -17.39
N GLU A 335 3.66 4.25 -17.10
CA GLU A 335 3.67 5.37 -18.05
C GLU A 335 4.55 5.03 -19.26
N ASP A 336 5.81 4.66 -19.04
CA ASP A 336 6.74 4.35 -20.12
C ASP A 336 6.44 3.03 -20.83
N ALA A 337 6.01 1.97 -20.13
CA ALA A 337 5.61 0.72 -20.81
C ALA A 337 4.47 0.92 -21.82
N VAL A 338 3.54 1.84 -21.53
CA VAL A 338 2.44 2.21 -22.45
C VAL A 338 2.93 3.12 -23.57
N GLN A 339 3.83 4.07 -23.31
CA GLN A 339 4.40 4.95 -24.35
C GLN A 339 5.35 4.20 -25.31
N ASP A 340 6.17 3.31 -24.77
CA ASP A 340 7.12 2.47 -25.51
C ASP A 340 6.38 1.42 -26.35
N GLY A 341 5.16 1.03 -25.95
CA GLY A 341 4.20 0.29 -26.79
C GLY A 341 4.05 -1.18 -26.44
N ALA A 342 4.17 -1.55 -25.15
CA ALA A 342 3.96 -2.91 -24.67
C ALA A 342 2.53 -3.41 -25.00
N ASP A 343 2.40 -4.72 -25.24
CA ASP A 343 1.11 -5.39 -25.42
C ASP A 343 0.57 -5.95 -24.09
N VAL A 344 1.49 -6.36 -23.20
CA VAL A 344 1.23 -6.93 -21.88
C VAL A 344 2.21 -6.37 -20.86
N ILE A 345 1.76 -6.15 -19.63
CA ILE A 345 2.57 -5.82 -18.45
C ILE A 345 2.40 -6.94 -17.40
N ASN A 346 3.52 -7.40 -16.83
CA ASN A 346 3.57 -8.20 -15.62
C ASN A 346 4.04 -7.35 -14.44
N PHE A 347 3.33 -7.44 -13.31
CA PHE A 347 3.65 -6.75 -12.05
C PHE A 347 3.69 -7.74 -10.88
N SER A 348 4.88 -8.17 -10.48
CA SER A 348 5.08 -9.19 -9.43
C SER A 348 5.34 -8.58 -8.03
N ILE A 349 4.71 -7.44 -7.75
CA ILE A 349 4.95 -6.58 -6.57
C ILE A 349 3.64 -6.48 -5.75
N SER A 350 3.75 -6.37 -4.43
CA SER A 350 2.60 -6.13 -3.53
C SER A 350 2.21 -4.66 -3.52
N ASN A 351 0.91 -4.35 -3.45
CA ASN A 351 0.39 -3.08 -2.95
C ASN A 351 -0.30 -3.33 -1.58
N ASP A 352 0.04 -2.55 -0.55
CA ASP A 352 -0.55 -2.73 0.79
C ASP A 352 -1.91 -2.00 0.97
N ASP A 353 -2.17 -0.93 0.20
CA ASP A 353 -3.42 -0.14 0.23
C ASP A 353 -4.34 -0.49 -0.97
N GLN A 354 -5.08 -1.59 -0.91
CA GLN A 354 -5.79 -2.15 -2.09
C GLN A 354 -6.83 -1.25 -2.80
N TYR A 355 -7.35 -0.17 -2.18
CA TYR A 355 -8.66 0.36 -2.62
C TYR A 355 -9.03 1.84 -2.36
N ALA A 356 -8.06 2.75 -2.15
CA ALA A 356 -8.35 4.17 -1.92
C ALA A 356 -7.40 5.14 -2.66
N ASN A 357 -7.65 5.36 -3.96
CA ASN A 357 -6.92 6.32 -4.81
C ASN A 357 -5.39 6.12 -4.85
N ASP A 358 -4.93 4.86 -4.82
CA ASP A 358 -3.51 4.58 -5.00
C ASP A 358 -3.07 4.91 -6.44
N PRO A 359 -1.97 5.67 -6.64
CA PRO A 359 -1.51 6.03 -7.97
C PRO A 359 -1.05 4.85 -8.85
N VAL A 360 -0.57 3.75 -8.27
CA VAL A 360 -0.18 2.54 -9.02
C VAL A 360 -1.43 1.82 -9.53
N ASP A 361 -2.47 1.71 -8.71
CA ASP A 361 -3.76 1.11 -9.11
C ASP A 361 -4.42 1.87 -10.28
N GLU A 362 -4.42 3.20 -10.21
CA GLU A 362 -4.86 4.08 -11.30
C GLU A 362 -3.90 4.04 -12.51
N ALA A 363 -2.61 3.74 -12.32
CA ALA A 363 -1.69 3.48 -13.44
C ALA A 363 -1.98 2.14 -14.13
N MET A 364 -2.34 1.09 -13.38
CA MET A 364 -2.81 -0.18 -13.95
C MET A 364 -4.11 0.03 -14.76
N LYS A 365 -5.02 0.85 -14.23
CA LYS A 365 -6.27 1.26 -14.90
C LYS A 365 -5.98 2.03 -16.19
N GLY A 366 -5.06 2.99 -16.14
CA GLY A 366 -4.62 3.78 -17.28
C GLY A 366 -3.97 2.94 -18.38
N ALA A 367 -3.19 1.91 -18.02
CA ALA A 367 -2.59 0.96 -18.96
C ALA A 367 -3.64 0.02 -19.58
N ALA A 368 -4.57 -0.51 -18.77
CA ALA A 368 -5.70 -1.29 -19.26
C ALA A 368 -6.59 -0.47 -20.21
N ASP A 369 -6.84 0.82 -19.91
CA ASP A 369 -7.63 1.68 -20.79
C ASP A 369 -6.88 2.04 -22.09
N ALA A 370 -5.55 2.19 -22.03
CA ALA A 370 -4.69 2.28 -23.20
C ALA A 370 -4.66 0.99 -24.05
N GLY A 371 -5.27 -0.09 -23.58
CA GLY A 371 -5.41 -1.39 -24.25
C GLY A 371 -4.20 -2.31 -24.07
N VAL A 372 -3.48 -2.19 -22.96
CA VAL A 372 -2.37 -3.08 -22.55
C VAL A 372 -2.89 -4.04 -21.48
N PHE A 373 -2.64 -5.34 -21.61
CA PHE A 373 -3.10 -6.31 -20.60
C PHE A 373 -2.23 -6.24 -19.34
N VAL A 374 -2.83 -6.28 -18.15
CA VAL A 374 -2.10 -6.27 -16.88
C VAL A 374 -2.35 -7.58 -16.12
N ALA A 375 -1.27 -8.33 -15.87
CA ALA A 375 -1.24 -9.42 -14.89
C ALA A 375 -0.51 -8.95 -13.62
N ALA A 376 -1.04 -9.28 -12.45
CA ALA A 376 -0.41 -8.94 -11.17
C ALA A 376 -0.43 -10.11 -10.17
N ALA A 377 0.57 -10.15 -9.29
CA ALA A 377 0.69 -11.16 -8.24
C ALA A 377 -0.35 -10.93 -7.12
N GLY A 378 -1.05 -12.00 -6.69
CA GLY A 378 -2.11 -11.91 -5.68
C GLY A 378 -1.64 -11.77 -4.22
N GLY A 379 -0.35 -11.90 -3.91
CA GLY A 379 0.19 -11.85 -2.55
C GLY A 379 0.51 -13.23 -1.96
N ASN A 380 1.50 -13.26 -1.06
CA ASN A 380 2.05 -14.49 -0.45
C ASN A 380 1.76 -14.57 1.07
N TYR A 381 0.63 -14.00 1.49
CA TYR A 381 0.22 -13.83 2.89
C TYR A 381 -1.11 -14.52 3.18
N GLY A 382 -1.30 -15.73 2.64
CA GLY A 382 -2.49 -16.55 2.86
C GLY A 382 -2.67 -17.04 4.31
N PRO A 383 -3.80 -17.71 4.62
CA PRO A 383 -4.15 -18.16 5.96
C PRO A 383 -3.13 -19.08 6.68
N GLY A 384 -2.22 -19.72 5.94
CA GLY A 384 -1.12 -20.51 6.48
C GLY A 384 0.07 -19.69 7.02
N THR A 385 0.06 -18.37 6.85
CA THR A 385 1.14 -17.47 7.26
C THR A 385 0.95 -16.85 8.66
N SER A 386 2.01 -16.30 9.24
CA SER A 386 1.99 -15.72 10.60
C SER A 386 1.36 -14.32 10.70
N ASN A 387 1.13 -13.65 9.59
CA ASN A 387 0.37 -12.39 9.50
C ASN A 387 -0.41 -12.39 8.17
N PRO A 388 -1.55 -13.08 8.11
CA PRO A 388 -2.31 -13.20 6.87
C PRO A 388 -2.92 -11.86 6.46
N VAL A 389 -2.93 -11.59 5.16
CA VAL A 389 -3.70 -10.51 4.52
C VAL A 389 -4.38 -11.03 3.25
N ASN A 390 -5.50 -10.40 2.90
CA ASN A 390 -6.29 -10.74 1.73
C ASN A 390 -5.49 -10.53 0.43
N VAL A 391 -6.03 -11.05 -0.68
CA VAL A 391 -5.45 -10.96 -2.03
C VAL A 391 -5.19 -9.50 -2.46
N ASN A 392 -3.93 -9.16 -2.70
CA ASN A 392 -3.48 -7.84 -3.17
C ASN A 392 -3.61 -7.73 -4.71
N ASN A 393 -3.46 -6.53 -5.27
CA ASN A 393 -3.71 -6.22 -6.69
C ASN A 393 -5.11 -6.66 -7.19
N GLY A 394 -6.12 -6.68 -6.30
CA GLY A 394 -7.45 -7.23 -6.52
C GLY A 394 -8.41 -6.32 -7.28
N LEU A 395 -8.02 -5.78 -8.44
CA LEU A 395 -8.75 -4.72 -9.17
C LEU A 395 -9.60 -5.26 -10.35
N PRO A 396 -10.67 -4.55 -10.79
CA PRO A 396 -11.52 -5.01 -11.90
C PRO A 396 -10.76 -5.19 -13.22
N TRP A 397 -9.88 -4.25 -13.55
CA TRP A 397 -9.10 -4.17 -14.79
C TRP A 397 -7.79 -4.99 -14.78
N VAL A 398 -7.42 -5.59 -13.65
CA VAL A 398 -6.18 -6.37 -13.49
C VAL A 398 -6.48 -7.86 -13.42
N THR A 399 -5.67 -8.71 -14.05
CA THR A 399 -5.76 -10.17 -13.83
C THR A 399 -4.89 -10.55 -12.63
N THR A 400 -5.51 -10.55 -11.46
CA THR A 400 -4.88 -10.92 -10.17
C THR A 400 -4.68 -12.44 -10.08
N VAL A 401 -3.45 -12.90 -9.79
CA VAL A 401 -3.08 -14.32 -9.95
C VAL A 401 -2.71 -15.01 -8.63
N ALA A 402 -3.39 -16.12 -8.34
CA ALA A 402 -3.05 -17.04 -7.25
C ALA A 402 -1.92 -18.01 -7.63
N ALA A 403 -1.10 -18.40 -6.64
CA ALA A 403 -0.05 -19.40 -6.84
C ALA A 403 -0.64 -20.81 -6.77
N ALA A 404 -0.16 -21.72 -7.61
CA ALA A 404 -0.58 -23.12 -7.58
C ALA A 404 0.56 -24.13 -7.76
N ASN A 405 0.42 -25.25 -7.07
CA ASN A 405 1.18 -26.49 -7.26
C ASN A 405 0.99 -27.00 -8.68
N HIS A 406 2.10 -27.21 -9.38
CA HIS A 406 2.10 -27.81 -10.71
C HIS A 406 2.89 -29.14 -10.79
N ARG A 407 3.41 -29.62 -9.65
CA ARG A 407 4.31 -30.79 -9.53
C ARG A 407 3.80 -31.70 -8.41
N GLU A 408 3.58 -32.99 -8.69
CA GLU A 408 2.91 -33.93 -7.76
C GLU A 408 3.62 -34.10 -6.40
N GLU A 409 4.94 -33.85 -6.36
CA GLU A 409 5.74 -33.90 -5.13
C GLU A 409 5.44 -32.76 -4.14
N ASN A 410 4.81 -31.67 -4.59
CA ASN A 410 4.43 -30.52 -3.77
C ASN A 410 2.97 -30.57 -3.28
N GLY A 411 2.13 -31.42 -3.89
CA GLY A 411 0.73 -31.58 -3.53
C GLY A 411 -0.14 -32.07 -4.71
N PRO A 412 -1.48 -32.06 -4.56
CA PRO A 412 -2.39 -32.30 -5.67
C PRO A 412 -2.15 -31.32 -6.82
N VAL A 413 -2.23 -31.77 -8.07
CA VAL A 413 -1.95 -30.92 -9.25
C VAL A 413 -3.21 -30.75 -10.10
N PRO A 414 -3.67 -29.50 -10.36
CA PRO A 414 -3.25 -28.25 -9.72
C PRO A 414 -3.90 -28.06 -8.34
N SER A 415 -3.25 -27.33 -7.43
CA SER A 415 -3.86 -26.86 -6.16
C SER A 415 -3.20 -25.60 -5.63
N VAL A 416 -3.96 -24.75 -4.94
CA VAL A 416 -3.47 -23.52 -4.30
C VAL A 416 -2.92 -23.87 -2.90
N PRO A 417 -1.70 -23.42 -2.52
CA PRO A 417 -1.18 -23.59 -1.19
C PRO A 417 -1.75 -22.53 -0.22
N ASP A 418 -1.78 -22.84 1.07
CA ASP A 418 -2.36 -22.01 2.13
C ASP A 418 -1.62 -20.68 2.39
N TRP A 419 -0.43 -20.49 1.81
CA TRP A 419 0.29 -19.22 1.82
C TRP A 419 -0.04 -18.28 0.65
N SER A 420 -0.74 -18.73 -0.40
CA SER A 420 -1.24 -17.79 -1.42
C SER A 420 -2.35 -16.94 -0.78
N SER A 421 -2.27 -15.61 -0.92
CA SER A 421 -3.33 -14.73 -0.41
C SER A 421 -4.66 -14.99 -1.13
N ILE A 422 -5.77 -14.83 -0.39
CA ILE A 422 -7.12 -15.23 -0.80
C ILE A 422 -8.11 -14.06 -0.69
N GLY A 423 -9.23 -14.14 -1.38
CA GLY A 423 -10.35 -13.20 -1.24
C GLY A 423 -11.22 -13.41 0.00
N PRO A 424 -12.23 -12.55 0.23
CA PRO A 424 -12.58 -11.38 -0.58
C PRO A 424 -11.54 -10.24 -0.50
N VAL A 425 -11.64 -9.27 -1.41
CA VAL A 425 -10.87 -8.02 -1.34
C VAL A 425 -11.18 -7.24 -0.06
N THR A 426 -10.22 -6.43 0.41
CA THR A 426 -10.35 -5.67 1.66
C THR A 426 -11.21 -4.42 1.45
N ASP A 427 -12.49 -4.52 1.85
CA ASP A 427 -13.49 -3.44 1.80
C ASP A 427 -14.61 -3.74 2.82
N SER A 428 -15.44 -2.75 3.12
CA SER A 428 -16.72 -2.90 3.80
C SER A 428 -17.63 -3.95 3.14
N PRO A 429 -18.43 -4.73 3.91
CA PRO A 429 -19.24 -5.84 3.37
C PRO A 429 -20.12 -5.48 2.18
N ALA A 430 -20.82 -4.34 2.24
CA ALA A 430 -21.74 -3.87 1.20
C ALA A 430 -21.02 -3.59 -0.15
N ASN A 431 -19.74 -3.23 -0.13
CA ASN A 431 -18.94 -2.94 -1.31
C ASN A 431 -18.10 -4.14 -1.80
N GLN A 432 -18.04 -5.26 -1.06
CA GLN A 432 -17.31 -6.47 -1.45
C GLN A 432 -18.00 -7.20 -2.62
N ASN A 433 -18.03 -6.56 -3.78
CA ASN A 433 -18.73 -7.00 -5.00
C ASN A 433 -17.78 -7.39 -6.16
N LEU A 434 -16.50 -7.60 -5.85
CA LEU A 434 -15.50 -8.05 -6.82
C LEU A 434 -14.78 -9.31 -6.32
N LEU A 435 -14.75 -10.33 -7.19
CA LEU A 435 -14.01 -11.56 -6.95
C LEU A 435 -12.53 -11.39 -7.30
N ALA A 436 -11.68 -11.59 -6.30
CA ALA A 436 -10.25 -11.81 -6.42
C ALA A 436 -9.85 -13.03 -5.57
N PRO A 437 -8.79 -13.79 -5.92
CA PRO A 437 -7.99 -13.68 -7.14
C PRO A 437 -8.82 -13.95 -8.41
N SER A 438 -8.36 -13.50 -9.58
CA SER A 438 -9.10 -13.69 -10.83
C SER A 438 -9.07 -15.15 -11.28
N LEU A 439 -7.90 -15.79 -11.16
CA LEU A 439 -7.60 -17.20 -11.46
C LEU A 439 -6.25 -17.58 -10.80
N GLY A 440 -5.82 -18.84 -10.93
CA GLY A 440 -4.49 -19.28 -10.49
C GLY A 440 -3.63 -19.93 -11.58
N ALA A 441 -2.31 -19.90 -11.37
CA ALA A 441 -1.29 -20.37 -12.30
C ALA A 441 -0.07 -20.99 -11.57
N PRO A 442 0.85 -21.69 -12.26
CA PRO A 442 2.01 -22.33 -11.62
C PRO A 442 2.86 -21.33 -10.83
N GLY A 443 2.94 -21.51 -9.50
CA GLY A 443 3.64 -20.58 -8.60
C GLY A 443 4.36 -21.26 -7.43
N VAL A 444 4.43 -22.59 -7.43
CA VAL A 444 5.14 -23.38 -6.41
C VAL A 444 6.27 -24.16 -7.08
N GLN A 445 7.50 -23.91 -6.67
CA GLN A 445 8.77 -24.36 -7.28
C GLN A 445 8.75 -24.28 -8.80
N VAL A 446 8.77 -23.07 -9.35
CA VAL A 446 8.91 -22.80 -10.79
C VAL A 446 10.39 -22.63 -11.15
N LEU A 447 10.83 -23.28 -12.23
CA LEU A 447 12.22 -23.26 -12.71
C LEU A 447 12.41 -22.22 -13.81
N SER A 448 13.18 -21.18 -13.54
CA SER A 448 13.47 -20.11 -14.51
C SER A 448 14.88 -19.54 -14.36
N ALA A 449 15.22 -18.58 -15.22
CA ALA A 449 16.53 -17.95 -15.31
C ALA A 449 16.90 -17.22 -14.01
N ILE A 450 18.16 -17.33 -13.60
CA ILE A 450 18.79 -16.52 -12.55
C ILE A 450 20.20 -16.09 -13.01
N ASN A 451 20.93 -15.40 -12.14
CA ASN A 451 22.24 -14.84 -12.46
C ASN A 451 23.34 -15.87 -12.75
N ASN A 452 24.33 -15.43 -13.54
CA ASN A 452 25.53 -16.17 -13.93
C ASN A 452 25.22 -17.43 -14.78
N ASP A 453 24.46 -17.26 -15.86
CA ASP A 453 24.07 -18.30 -16.84
C ASP A 453 23.48 -19.56 -16.17
N ASN A 454 22.58 -19.35 -15.21
CA ASN A 454 22.07 -20.39 -14.31
C ASN A 454 20.54 -20.35 -14.21
N TRP A 455 19.96 -21.36 -13.57
CA TRP A 455 18.52 -21.50 -13.36
C TRP A 455 18.22 -21.86 -11.89
N GLY A 456 17.10 -21.36 -11.38
CA GLY A 456 16.70 -21.50 -9.99
C GLY A 456 15.23 -21.84 -9.83
N TRP A 457 14.90 -22.55 -8.76
CA TRP A 457 13.54 -22.77 -8.31
C TRP A 457 13.11 -21.63 -7.39
N MET A 458 11.95 -21.03 -7.66
CA MET A 458 11.30 -20.05 -6.78
C MET A 458 9.84 -20.41 -6.52
N ASP A 459 9.32 -19.88 -5.41
CA ASP A 459 7.93 -19.99 -4.97
C ASP A 459 7.35 -18.57 -4.84
N GLY A 460 6.10 -18.37 -5.24
CA GLY A 460 5.39 -17.10 -5.08
C GLY A 460 4.27 -16.88 -6.10
N THR A 461 3.31 -16.02 -5.75
CA THR A 461 2.36 -15.45 -6.74
C THR A 461 3.10 -14.66 -7.83
N SER A 462 4.29 -14.15 -7.52
CA SER A 462 5.28 -13.57 -8.44
C SER A 462 5.71 -14.48 -9.59
N MET A 463 5.70 -15.80 -9.40
CA MET A 463 5.99 -16.79 -10.46
C MET A 463 4.70 -17.23 -11.18
N ALA A 464 3.55 -17.08 -10.53
CA ALA A 464 2.26 -17.37 -11.14
C ALA A 464 1.83 -16.28 -12.14
N SER A 465 2.01 -15.00 -11.79
CA SER A 465 1.68 -13.86 -12.66
C SER A 465 2.29 -13.93 -14.06
N PRO A 466 3.60 -14.19 -14.24
CA PRO A 466 4.22 -14.22 -15.58
C PRO A 466 3.75 -15.37 -16.46
N HIS A 467 3.22 -16.47 -15.90
CA HIS A 467 2.55 -17.49 -16.72
C HIS A 467 1.29 -16.92 -17.39
N VAL A 468 0.54 -16.08 -16.67
CA VAL A 468 -0.67 -15.42 -17.17
C VAL A 468 -0.32 -14.29 -18.13
N ALA A 469 0.69 -13.47 -17.82
CA ALA A 469 1.21 -12.44 -18.71
C ALA A 469 1.71 -13.04 -20.03
N GLY A 470 2.50 -14.11 -19.97
CA GLY A 470 2.96 -14.84 -21.14
C GLY A 470 1.80 -15.44 -21.95
N MET A 471 0.81 -16.07 -21.31
CA MET A 471 -0.35 -16.59 -22.04
C MET A 471 -1.17 -15.47 -22.71
N ALA A 472 -1.42 -14.37 -21.99
CA ALA A 472 -2.04 -13.17 -22.55
C ALA A 472 -1.25 -12.59 -23.73
N THR A 473 0.08 -12.67 -23.72
CA THR A 473 0.94 -12.22 -24.83
C THR A 473 0.75 -13.09 -26.08
N VAL A 474 0.57 -14.41 -25.92
CA VAL A 474 0.21 -15.30 -27.03
C VAL A 474 -1.21 -15.00 -27.54
N VAL A 475 -2.17 -14.76 -26.64
CA VAL A 475 -3.55 -14.41 -26.99
C VAL A 475 -3.62 -13.07 -27.71
N ALA A 476 -2.93 -12.02 -27.27
CA ALA A 476 -2.93 -10.70 -27.91
C ALA A 476 -2.42 -10.77 -29.36
N GLY A 477 -1.38 -11.56 -29.63
CA GLY A 477 -0.89 -11.79 -30.99
C GLY A 477 -1.88 -12.55 -31.88
N ALA A 478 -2.59 -13.54 -31.32
CA ALA A 478 -3.59 -14.32 -32.04
C ALA A 478 -4.94 -13.60 -32.20
N ARG A 479 -5.30 -12.75 -31.23
CA ARG A 479 -6.55 -11.99 -31.11
C ARG A 479 -6.24 -10.50 -31.00
N SER A 480 -5.60 -9.96 -32.03
CA SER A 480 -5.37 -8.52 -32.23
C SER A 480 -6.67 -7.75 -32.59
N ASP A 481 -7.82 -8.29 -32.17
CA ASP A 481 -9.14 -7.71 -32.15
C ASP A 481 -9.72 -7.54 -30.73
N TRP A 482 -9.06 -8.07 -29.69
CA TRP A 482 -9.57 -8.07 -28.31
C TRP A 482 -9.05 -6.91 -27.45
N SER A 483 -9.87 -6.53 -26.47
CA SER A 483 -9.46 -5.68 -25.34
C SER A 483 -8.69 -6.51 -24.28
N PRO A 484 -8.01 -5.86 -23.32
CA PRO A 484 -7.50 -6.53 -22.12
C PRO A 484 -8.57 -7.32 -21.36
N MET A 485 -9.81 -6.82 -21.32
CA MET A 485 -10.91 -7.47 -20.59
C MET A 485 -11.48 -8.67 -21.33
N ALA A 486 -11.54 -8.65 -22.66
CA ALA A 486 -11.85 -9.83 -23.45
C ALA A 486 -10.78 -10.93 -23.29
N ILE A 487 -9.49 -10.58 -23.21
CA ILE A 487 -8.41 -11.53 -22.88
C ILE A 487 -8.58 -12.08 -21.47
N LYS A 488 -8.81 -11.22 -20.46
CA LYS A 488 -9.06 -11.63 -19.05
C LYS A 488 -10.25 -12.56 -18.96
N SER A 489 -11.37 -12.21 -19.60
CA SER A 489 -12.56 -13.04 -19.67
C SER A 489 -12.26 -14.39 -20.29
N ALA A 490 -11.56 -14.46 -21.42
CA ALA A 490 -11.25 -15.75 -22.06
C ALA A 490 -10.43 -16.66 -21.14
N LEU A 491 -9.39 -16.10 -20.50
CA LEU A 491 -8.55 -16.80 -19.51
C LEU A 491 -9.37 -17.31 -18.30
N GLN A 492 -10.33 -16.52 -17.83
CA GLN A 492 -11.19 -16.89 -16.71
C GLN A 492 -12.28 -17.90 -17.08
N THR A 493 -12.95 -17.75 -18.23
CA THR A 493 -14.08 -18.62 -18.60
C THR A 493 -13.63 -20.01 -19.03
N THR A 494 -12.38 -20.16 -19.50
CA THR A 494 -11.85 -21.46 -19.94
C THR A 494 -10.96 -22.17 -18.92
N SER A 495 -10.77 -21.62 -17.72
CA SER A 495 -9.96 -22.25 -16.67
C SER A 495 -10.55 -23.58 -16.17
N THR A 496 -9.66 -24.45 -15.71
CA THR A 496 -9.96 -25.81 -15.26
C THR A 496 -10.13 -25.88 -13.74
N SER A 497 -10.92 -26.84 -13.26
CA SER A 497 -11.05 -27.10 -11.83
C SER A 497 -9.77 -27.69 -11.24
N TYR A 498 -9.43 -27.28 -10.03
CA TYR A 498 -8.32 -27.80 -9.24
C TYR A 498 -8.57 -29.23 -8.74
N ALA A 499 -7.49 -29.90 -8.33
CA ALA A 499 -7.52 -31.28 -7.82
C ALA A 499 -8.02 -31.43 -6.37
N ASN A 500 -8.49 -30.35 -5.72
CA ASN A 500 -9.16 -30.41 -4.42
C ASN A 500 -10.19 -29.27 -4.24
N ASP A 501 -11.17 -29.51 -3.38
CA ASP A 501 -12.32 -28.61 -3.17
C ASP A 501 -11.91 -27.25 -2.57
N ILE A 502 -10.89 -27.22 -1.70
CA ILE A 502 -10.37 -25.99 -1.08
C ILE A 502 -9.84 -25.03 -2.16
N SER A 503 -9.15 -25.55 -3.17
CA SER A 503 -8.64 -24.74 -4.29
C SER A 503 -9.73 -24.37 -5.29
N ASN A 504 -10.83 -25.13 -5.36
CA ASN A 504 -12.01 -24.81 -6.18
C ASN A 504 -12.97 -23.80 -5.52
N ASP A 505 -12.69 -23.38 -4.28
CA ASP A 505 -13.35 -22.23 -3.67
C ASP A 505 -12.98 -20.95 -4.45
N PRO A 506 -13.95 -20.18 -4.98
CA PRO A 506 -13.65 -19.00 -5.80
C PRO A 506 -12.81 -17.92 -5.09
N PHE A 507 -12.83 -17.82 -3.75
CA PHE A 507 -11.92 -16.91 -3.03
C PHE A 507 -10.48 -17.41 -2.96
N VAL A 508 -10.23 -18.70 -3.20
CA VAL A 508 -8.89 -19.30 -3.15
C VAL A 508 -8.31 -19.42 -4.55
N GLY A 509 -9.10 -19.92 -5.51
CA GLY A 509 -8.65 -20.23 -6.87
C GLY A 509 -9.19 -19.34 -7.98
N GLY A 510 -10.04 -18.35 -7.68
CA GLY A 510 -10.72 -17.52 -8.68
C GLY A 510 -11.67 -18.35 -9.55
N SER A 511 -11.61 -18.15 -10.88
CA SER A 511 -12.36 -18.96 -11.84
C SER A 511 -11.81 -20.39 -12.04
N GLY A 512 -10.62 -20.70 -11.53
CA GLY A 512 -9.94 -21.97 -11.74
C GLY A 512 -8.44 -21.83 -12.05
N PHE A 513 -7.83 -22.95 -12.43
CA PHE A 513 -6.44 -23.01 -12.90
C PHE A 513 -6.37 -22.77 -14.42
N ILE A 514 -5.47 -21.89 -14.85
CA ILE A 514 -5.30 -21.44 -16.23
C ILE A 514 -5.08 -22.60 -17.24
N ASP A 515 -5.78 -22.55 -18.39
CA ASP A 515 -5.70 -23.56 -19.46
C ASP A 515 -5.72 -22.90 -20.85
N GLY A 516 -4.58 -22.93 -21.53
CA GLY A 516 -4.39 -22.38 -22.88
C GLY A 516 -4.99 -23.23 -24.00
N SER A 517 -5.41 -24.47 -23.76
CA SER A 517 -5.96 -25.34 -24.81
C SER A 517 -7.32 -24.88 -25.35
N LYS A 518 -7.97 -23.93 -24.67
CA LYS A 518 -9.30 -23.39 -25.03
C LYS A 518 -9.34 -21.87 -25.23
N VAL A 519 -8.35 -21.13 -24.72
CA VAL A 519 -8.43 -19.66 -24.54
C VAL A 519 -8.68 -18.84 -25.82
N LEU A 520 -8.29 -19.33 -27.00
CA LEU A 520 -8.58 -18.65 -28.28
C LEU A 520 -10.03 -18.82 -28.76
N ASN A 521 -10.75 -19.80 -28.20
CA ASN A 521 -12.11 -20.19 -28.54
C ASN A 521 -12.97 -20.35 -27.26
N PRO A 522 -13.16 -19.30 -26.45
CA PRO A 522 -13.91 -19.34 -25.18
C PRO A 522 -15.44 -19.40 -25.37
N GLY A 523 -15.94 -19.49 -26.60
CA GLY A 523 -17.37 -19.42 -26.91
C GLY A 523 -17.90 -17.99 -26.98
N ALA A 524 -17.80 -17.25 -25.87
CA ALA A 524 -18.09 -15.82 -25.76
C ALA A 524 -17.17 -15.17 -24.71
N VAL A 525 -17.12 -13.84 -24.66
CA VAL A 525 -16.36 -13.06 -23.67
C VAL A 525 -17.21 -11.95 -23.04
N PHE A 526 -16.92 -11.65 -21.78
CA PHE A 526 -17.40 -10.47 -21.05
C PHE A 526 -16.37 -9.36 -21.24
N ASP A 527 -16.78 -8.21 -21.78
CA ASP A 527 -15.90 -7.08 -22.08
C ASP A 527 -16.36 -5.82 -21.33
N SER A 528 -15.41 -4.99 -20.90
CA SER A 528 -15.65 -3.74 -20.16
C SER A 528 -14.49 -2.76 -20.35
N GLY A 529 -14.75 -1.47 -20.14
CA GLY A 529 -13.76 -0.40 -20.23
C GLY A 529 -13.99 0.71 -19.19
N LEU A 530 -13.24 1.81 -19.33
CA LEU A 530 -13.26 2.94 -18.39
C LEU A 530 -14.65 3.52 -18.05
N ALA A 531 -15.64 3.37 -18.93
CA ALA A 531 -17.02 3.78 -18.61
C ALA A 531 -17.65 2.89 -17.51
N ASP A 532 -17.45 1.58 -17.59
CA ASP A 532 -17.92 0.60 -16.62
C ASP A 532 -17.08 0.69 -15.33
N TRP A 533 -15.76 0.88 -15.47
CA TRP A 533 -14.82 0.99 -14.35
C TRP A 533 -15.11 2.25 -13.50
N ASN A 534 -15.30 3.41 -14.14
CA ASN A 534 -15.69 4.64 -13.43
C ASN A 534 -17.10 4.56 -12.83
N ALA A 535 -17.99 3.71 -13.35
CA ALA A 535 -19.29 3.44 -12.73
C ALA A 535 -19.15 2.57 -11.47
N PHE A 536 -18.28 1.56 -11.50
CA PHE A 536 -17.90 0.76 -10.32
C PHE A 536 -17.23 1.61 -9.24
N ASP A 537 -16.27 2.46 -9.60
CA ASP A 537 -15.57 3.33 -8.64
C ASP A 537 -16.52 4.36 -8.00
N GLY A 538 -17.53 4.82 -8.75
CA GLY A 538 -18.56 5.75 -8.27
C GLY A 538 -19.68 5.11 -7.45
N ASP A 539 -19.90 3.79 -7.56
CA ASP A 539 -20.94 3.04 -6.84
C ASP A 539 -20.52 1.58 -6.59
N ARG A 540 -19.54 1.42 -5.68
CA ARG A 540 -18.96 0.12 -5.32
C ARG A 540 -19.97 -0.85 -4.70
N ALA A 541 -21.01 -0.32 -4.06
CA ALA A 541 -22.12 -1.10 -3.51
C ALA A 541 -22.94 -1.81 -4.61
N ASN A 542 -22.98 -1.23 -5.82
CA ASN A 542 -23.54 -1.87 -7.02
C ASN A 542 -22.48 -2.45 -7.97
N GLY A 543 -21.24 -2.63 -7.50
CA GLY A 543 -20.11 -3.13 -8.28
C GLY A 543 -20.31 -4.52 -8.90
N TYR A 544 -21.30 -5.29 -8.42
CA TYR A 544 -21.70 -6.58 -8.99
C TYR A 544 -22.24 -6.48 -10.43
N GLN A 545 -22.63 -5.28 -10.87
CA GLN A 545 -23.01 -4.98 -12.25
C GLN A 545 -21.84 -4.90 -13.23
N MET A 546 -20.59 -4.88 -12.75
CA MET A 546 -19.38 -4.88 -13.59
C MET A 546 -19.41 -6.05 -14.59
N ASN A 547 -19.21 -5.77 -15.89
CA ASN A 547 -19.29 -6.81 -16.92
C ASN A 547 -18.01 -7.65 -17.01
N ILE A 548 -17.85 -8.57 -16.06
CA ILE A 548 -16.73 -9.50 -15.94
C ILE A 548 -17.21 -10.95 -15.79
N ALA A 549 -16.29 -11.88 -16.02
CA ALA A 549 -16.48 -13.34 -15.96
C ALA A 549 -16.67 -13.91 -14.54
N SER A 550 -17.22 -13.12 -13.60
CA SER A 550 -17.57 -13.53 -12.24
C SER A 550 -18.75 -12.70 -11.73
N ILE A 551 -19.48 -13.23 -10.74
CA ILE A 551 -20.50 -12.50 -9.99
C ILE A 551 -20.12 -12.59 -8.52
N GLN A 552 -19.90 -11.45 -7.86
CA GLN A 552 -19.81 -11.37 -6.41
C GLN A 552 -20.79 -10.35 -5.88
N ILE A 553 -21.62 -10.73 -4.90
CA ILE A 553 -22.59 -9.87 -4.23
C ILE A 553 -22.23 -9.82 -2.74
N GLY A 554 -21.76 -8.66 -2.28
CA GLY A 554 -21.30 -8.42 -0.91
C GLY A 554 -22.40 -8.49 0.15
N GLN A 555 -23.65 -8.28 -0.25
CA GLN A 555 -24.84 -8.46 0.58
C GLN A 555 -26.06 -8.82 -0.29
N LEU A 556 -26.63 -10.00 -0.08
CA LEU A 556 -27.94 -10.37 -0.66
C LEU A 556 -29.07 -9.57 -0.02
N LYS A 557 -30.19 -9.48 -0.73
CA LYS A 557 -31.45 -8.95 -0.18
C LYS A 557 -32.07 -9.94 0.81
N SER A 558 -32.77 -9.41 1.81
CA SER A 558 -33.65 -10.19 2.70
C SER A 558 -34.81 -10.83 1.95
N ASP A 559 -35.33 -10.14 0.93
CA ASP A 559 -36.45 -10.57 0.12
C ASP A 559 -36.29 -10.17 -1.37
N GLY A 560 -36.77 -11.04 -2.26
CA GLY A 560 -36.61 -10.89 -3.70
C GLY A 560 -35.19 -11.15 -4.20
N ALA A 561 -34.94 -10.76 -5.45
CA ALA A 561 -33.67 -11.00 -6.15
C ALA A 561 -32.86 -9.72 -6.35
N THR A 562 -31.55 -9.86 -6.35
CA THR A 562 -30.62 -8.94 -7.00
C THR A 562 -30.53 -9.30 -8.48
N ALA A 563 -30.86 -8.33 -9.33
CA ALA A 563 -30.73 -8.45 -10.78
C ALA A 563 -29.32 -8.03 -11.20
N VAL A 564 -28.61 -8.90 -11.90
CA VAL A 564 -27.22 -8.75 -12.31
C VAL A 564 -27.16 -8.76 -13.84
N THR A 565 -26.80 -7.63 -14.44
CA THR A 565 -26.68 -7.53 -15.90
C THR A 565 -25.32 -8.04 -16.36
N ARG A 566 -25.30 -8.81 -17.46
CA ARG A 566 -24.08 -9.18 -18.18
C ARG A 566 -24.27 -9.01 -19.68
N SER A 567 -23.21 -8.60 -20.37
CA SER A 567 -23.16 -8.50 -21.83
C SER A 567 -22.11 -9.46 -22.37
N LEU A 568 -22.56 -10.46 -23.13
CA LEU A 568 -21.71 -11.49 -23.72
C LEU A 568 -21.47 -11.16 -25.20
N THR A 569 -20.21 -11.01 -25.59
CA THR A 569 -19.80 -10.85 -27.00
C THR A 569 -19.40 -12.21 -27.56
N GLY A 570 -20.08 -12.65 -28.62
CA GLY A 570 -19.88 -13.98 -29.20
C GLY A 570 -18.53 -14.13 -29.91
N VAL A 571 -17.88 -15.27 -29.73
CA VAL A 571 -16.59 -15.61 -30.35
C VAL A 571 -16.70 -16.82 -31.29
N ALA A 572 -17.51 -17.82 -30.95
CA ALA A 572 -17.70 -19.02 -31.75
C ALA A 572 -18.28 -18.72 -33.15
N GLU A 573 -17.82 -19.46 -34.18
CA GLU A 573 -18.27 -19.25 -35.56
C GLU A 573 -19.78 -19.45 -35.73
N GLY A 574 -20.43 -18.51 -36.44
CA GLY A 574 -21.87 -18.56 -36.71
C GLY A 574 -22.68 -17.90 -35.60
N SER A 575 -23.82 -18.50 -35.26
CA SER A 575 -24.69 -18.10 -34.15
C SER A 575 -24.96 -19.33 -33.29
N VAL A 576 -24.68 -19.22 -32.00
CA VAL A 576 -24.72 -20.32 -31.03
C VAL A 576 -25.73 -19.98 -29.94
N THR A 577 -26.63 -20.94 -29.65
CA THR A 577 -27.50 -20.92 -28.47
C THR A 577 -26.83 -21.69 -27.34
N TRP A 578 -26.59 -21.00 -26.25
CA TRP A 578 -25.97 -21.48 -25.02
C TRP A 578 -27.06 -21.77 -23.99
N THR A 579 -27.09 -22.99 -23.48
CA THR A 579 -28.03 -23.41 -22.42
C THR A 579 -27.44 -23.03 -21.07
N ALA A 580 -28.19 -22.27 -20.27
CA ALA A 580 -27.73 -21.84 -18.95
C ALA A 580 -28.06 -22.88 -17.88
N THR A 581 -27.09 -23.17 -17.01
CA THR A 581 -27.25 -24.04 -15.83
C THR A 581 -26.57 -23.42 -14.61
N TYR A 582 -27.02 -23.78 -13.41
CA TYR A 582 -26.43 -23.34 -12.15
C TYR A 582 -26.21 -24.53 -11.21
N GLU A 583 -25.05 -24.55 -10.55
CA GLU A 583 -24.67 -25.51 -9.51
C GLU A 583 -24.24 -24.73 -8.25
N GLY A 584 -24.89 -25.00 -7.12
CA GLY A 584 -24.65 -24.31 -5.85
C GLY A 584 -25.59 -24.81 -4.74
N PRO A 585 -25.56 -24.22 -3.54
CA PRO A 585 -26.35 -24.67 -2.41
C PRO A 585 -27.83 -24.27 -2.53
N GLU A 586 -28.73 -25.06 -1.93
CA GLU A 586 -30.19 -24.81 -1.93
C GLU A 586 -30.61 -23.48 -1.26
N THR A 587 -29.69 -22.84 -0.55
CA THR A 587 -29.78 -21.54 0.14
C THR A 587 -29.53 -20.32 -0.76
N LEU A 588 -29.06 -20.52 -1.99
CA LEU A 588 -28.83 -19.48 -3.00
C LEU A 588 -29.47 -19.88 -4.34
N GLU A 589 -30.57 -19.21 -4.70
CA GLU A 589 -31.23 -19.39 -6.00
C GLU A 589 -30.59 -18.46 -7.05
N VAL A 590 -30.09 -19.05 -8.14
CA VAL A 590 -29.56 -18.32 -9.30
C VAL A 590 -30.31 -18.77 -10.55
N THR A 591 -30.94 -17.81 -11.23
CA THR A 591 -31.57 -18.01 -12.55
C THR A 591 -30.85 -17.17 -13.58
N ALA A 592 -30.16 -17.84 -14.51
CA ALA A 592 -29.63 -17.25 -15.73
C ALA A 592 -30.41 -17.81 -16.94
N PRO A 593 -30.75 -17.00 -17.96
CA PRO A 593 -31.45 -17.47 -19.15
C PRO A 593 -30.49 -17.96 -20.24
N ASP A 594 -31.00 -18.79 -21.16
CA ASP A 594 -30.27 -19.22 -22.36
C ASP A 594 -29.91 -18.01 -23.25
N VAL A 595 -28.66 -17.93 -23.69
CA VAL A 595 -28.14 -16.82 -24.51
C VAL A 595 -27.91 -17.30 -25.94
N THR A 596 -28.47 -16.61 -26.93
CA THR A 596 -28.13 -16.85 -28.34
C THR A 596 -27.36 -15.65 -28.89
N VAL A 597 -26.11 -15.87 -29.29
CA VAL A 597 -25.18 -14.82 -29.74
C VAL A 597 -24.39 -15.28 -30.97
N ALA A 598 -24.00 -14.35 -31.83
CA ALA A 598 -23.17 -14.62 -33.01
C ALA A 598 -21.76 -14.02 -32.88
N ALA A 599 -20.82 -14.51 -33.70
CA ALA A 599 -19.44 -14.00 -33.72
C ALA A 599 -19.40 -12.47 -33.95
N GLY A 600 -18.90 -11.72 -32.96
CA GLY A 600 -18.81 -10.26 -32.98
C GLY A 600 -20.12 -9.51 -32.69
N GLU A 601 -21.22 -10.20 -32.38
CA GLU A 601 -22.42 -9.59 -31.79
C GLU A 601 -22.36 -9.64 -30.27
N THR A 602 -22.91 -8.63 -29.59
CA THR A 602 -23.03 -8.57 -28.13
C THR A 602 -24.50 -8.70 -27.72
N VAL A 603 -24.78 -9.55 -26.73
CA VAL A 603 -26.12 -9.75 -26.19
C VAL A 603 -26.11 -9.51 -24.68
N GLU A 604 -26.98 -8.59 -24.25
CA GLU A 604 -27.26 -8.30 -22.85
C GLU A 604 -28.23 -9.34 -22.26
N THR A 605 -27.97 -9.75 -21.02
CA THR A 605 -28.78 -10.71 -20.26
C THR A 605 -28.89 -10.28 -18.80
N GLU A 606 -30.04 -10.52 -18.19
CA GLU A 606 -30.29 -10.30 -16.76
C GLU A 606 -30.24 -11.66 -16.04
N ILE A 607 -29.40 -11.73 -15.00
CA ILE A 607 -29.24 -12.90 -14.13
C ILE A 607 -29.86 -12.55 -12.77
N SER A 608 -30.78 -13.38 -12.29
CA SER A 608 -31.44 -13.20 -11.00
C SER A 608 -30.75 -14.01 -9.92
N VAL A 609 -30.23 -13.36 -8.88
CA VAL A 609 -29.63 -14.00 -7.70
C VAL A 609 -30.46 -13.66 -6.46
N ALA A 610 -30.99 -14.67 -5.77
CA ALA A 610 -31.91 -14.51 -4.64
C ALA A 610 -31.50 -15.37 -3.43
N ASN A 611 -31.72 -14.84 -2.22
CA ASN A 611 -31.58 -15.61 -1.00
C ASN A 611 -32.80 -16.52 -0.79
N THR A 612 -32.58 -17.83 -0.64
CA THR A 612 -33.62 -18.82 -0.30
C THR A 612 -33.45 -19.42 1.10
N GLY A 613 -32.35 -19.13 1.79
CA GLY A 613 -32.11 -19.63 3.16
C GLY A 613 -30.69 -19.47 3.70
N ALA A 614 -29.83 -18.67 3.06
CA ALA A 614 -28.49 -18.34 3.53
C ALA A 614 -28.54 -17.69 4.92
N ALA A 615 -27.63 -18.07 5.82
CA ALA A 615 -27.48 -17.39 7.10
C ALA A 615 -26.97 -15.96 6.90
N ALA A 616 -27.33 -15.04 7.80
CA ALA A 616 -26.83 -13.67 7.76
C ALA A 616 -25.28 -13.67 7.77
N ASP A 617 -24.69 -12.81 6.94
CA ASP A 617 -23.24 -12.67 6.75
C ASP A 617 -22.50 -13.88 6.11
N GLU A 618 -23.17 -15.01 5.85
CA GLU A 618 -22.53 -16.24 5.36
C GLU A 618 -22.36 -16.27 3.83
N TRP A 619 -21.13 -16.45 3.35
CA TRP A 619 -20.80 -16.55 1.92
C TRP A 619 -21.27 -17.86 1.28
N GLN A 620 -22.32 -17.78 0.47
CA GLN A 620 -22.79 -18.83 -0.43
C GLN A 620 -21.97 -18.82 -1.73
N LYS A 621 -21.71 -19.99 -2.32
CA LYS A 621 -20.79 -20.15 -3.47
C LYS A 621 -21.33 -21.17 -4.47
N GLY A 622 -21.26 -20.85 -5.76
CA GLY A 622 -21.73 -21.71 -6.85
C GLY A 622 -21.18 -21.26 -8.21
N TRP A 623 -21.69 -21.85 -9.28
CA TRP A 623 -21.24 -21.64 -10.66
C TRP A 623 -22.42 -21.59 -11.62
N ILE A 624 -22.45 -20.58 -12.49
CA ILE A 624 -23.22 -20.64 -13.73
C ILE A 624 -22.34 -21.31 -14.79
N THR A 625 -22.90 -22.27 -15.52
CA THR A 625 -22.25 -22.88 -16.68
C THR A 625 -23.17 -22.75 -17.89
N TYR A 626 -22.67 -22.09 -18.93
CA TYR A 626 -23.32 -22.00 -20.24
C TYR A 626 -22.72 -23.04 -21.19
N SER A 627 -23.56 -23.97 -21.67
CA SER A 627 -23.13 -25.10 -22.52
C SER A 627 -23.78 -25.09 -23.89
N ALA A 628 -23.04 -25.48 -24.93
CA ALA A 628 -23.56 -25.65 -26.29
C ALA A 628 -22.88 -26.83 -27.01
N ASP A 629 -23.66 -27.57 -27.82
CA ASP A 629 -23.17 -28.77 -28.52
C ASP A 629 -21.92 -28.48 -29.39
N GLY A 630 -20.79 -29.08 -29.02
CA GLY A 630 -19.54 -28.96 -29.75
C GLY A 630 -18.74 -27.67 -29.48
N GLN A 631 -19.08 -26.91 -28.44
CA GLN A 631 -18.35 -25.73 -27.98
C GLN A 631 -17.64 -25.99 -26.64
N ASN A 632 -16.77 -25.07 -26.22
CA ASN A 632 -16.23 -25.02 -24.86
C ASN A 632 -17.26 -24.37 -23.92
N ASP A 633 -17.50 -24.95 -22.75
CA ASP A 633 -18.39 -24.36 -21.74
C ASP A 633 -17.86 -23.00 -21.23
N ILE A 634 -18.75 -22.02 -21.08
CA ILE A 634 -18.43 -20.72 -20.44
C ILE A 634 -18.82 -20.85 -18.96
N ARG A 635 -17.82 -20.89 -18.07
CA ARG A 635 -18.04 -20.98 -16.61
C ARG A 635 -17.88 -19.61 -15.95
N VAL A 636 -18.80 -19.30 -15.04
CA VAL A 636 -18.84 -18.04 -14.27
C VAL A 636 -19.08 -18.37 -12.78
N PRO A 637 -18.12 -18.15 -11.87
CA PRO A 637 -18.35 -18.32 -10.44
C PRO A 637 -19.34 -17.26 -9.93
N VAL A 638 -20.22 -17.69 -9.02
CA VAL A 638 -21.19 -16.85 -8.32
C VAL A 638 -20.93 -16.98 -6.82
N VAL A 639 -20.63 -15.86 -6.17
CA VAL A 639 -20.35 -15.78 -4.73
C VAL A 639 -21.26 -14.71 -4.14
N ALA A 640 -22.02 -15.03 -3.09
CA ALA A 640 -23.01 -14.11 -2.55
C ALA A 640 -23.15 -14.25 -1.03
N ARG A 641 -23.02 -13.15 -0.30
CA ARG A 641 -23.12 -13.12 1.16
C ARG A 641 -24.59 -13.07 1.59
N GLY A 642 -24.98 -13.92 2.54
CA GLY A 642 -26.33 -13.87 3.11
C GLY A 642 -26.67 -12.50 3.71
N PRO A 643 -27.95 -12.09 3.71
CA PRO A 643 -28.35 -10.73 4.04
C PRO A 643 -27.96 -10.36 5.47
N VAL A 644 -27.24 -9.26 5.65
CA VAL A 644 -27.28 -8.53 6.92
C VAL A 644 -28.70 -7.98 7.06
N THR A 645 -29.42 -8.39 8.09
CA THR A 645 -30.79 -7.93 8.34
C THR A 645 -30.76 -6.54 8.97
N ASP A 646 -31.09 -5.53 8.17
CA ASP A 646 -31.52 -4.22 8.66
C ASP A 646 -32.70 -4.45 9.62
N SER A 647 -32.50 -4.20 10.93
CA SER A 647 -33.29 -4.78 12.01
C SER A 647 -34.57 -3.98 12.30
N GLY A 648 -35.41 -3.84 11.26
CA GLY A 648 -36.66 -3.06 11.22
C GLY A 648 -37.82 -3.53 12.12
N THR A 649 -37.55 -3.96 13.35
CA THR A 649 -38.52 -4.09 14.44
C THR A 649 -37.89 -3.68 15.78
N ASP A 650 -38.02 -2.39 16.09
CA ASP A 650 -37.76 -1.68 17.36
C ASP A 650 -38.04 -2.49 18.66
N PRO A 651 -36.99 -2.87 19.42
CA PRO A 651 -37.04 -3.19 20.85
C PRO A 651 -36.52 -2.01 21.71
N GLU A 652 -36.90 -1.96 23.00
CA GLU A 652 -36.51 -0.85 23.90
C GLU A 652 -34.97 -0.64 23.98
N PRO A 653 -34.50 0.62 24.07
CA PRO A 653 -33.11 0.96 23.81
C PRO A 653 -32.16 0.58 24.96
N GLU A 654 -31.10 -0.14 24.61
CA GLU A 654 -29.79 -0.08 25.25
C GLU A 654 -28.91 0.88 24.39
N PRO A 655 -27.85 1.52 24.94
CA PRO A 655 -27.34 2.80 24.41
C PRO A 655 -26.71 2.74 23.00
N ASP A 656 -26.88 3.85 22.27
CA ASP A 656 -26.21 4.11 20.98
C ASP A 656 -24.69 4.22 21.21
N ASN A 657 -23.94 3.15 20.94
CA ASN A 657 -22.47 3.20 20.96
C ASN A 657 -21.96 4.24 19.93
N GLU A 658 -21.31 5.30 20.40
CA GLU A 658 -20.81 6.40 19.56
C GLU A 658 -19.30 6.26 19.36
N LEU A 659 -18.82 6.13 18.09
CA LEU A 659 -17.40 6.24 17.77
C LEU A 659 -17.09 7.64 17.20
N MET A 660 -16.36 8.42 17.99
CA MET A 660 -15.86 9.74 17.60
C MET A 660 -14.37 9.69 17.25
N ARG A 661 -13.90 10.73 16.54
CA ARG A 661 -12.47 11.04 16.38
C ARG A 661 -12.23 12.51 16.69
N TRP A 662 -11.34 12.80 17.62
CA TRP A 662 -10.94 14.16 18.00
C TRP A 662 -9.50 14.40 17.54
N TRP A 663 -9.31 15.37 16.64
CA TRP A 663 -8.08 15.52 15.87
C TRP A 663 -7.93 16.93 15.30
N GLY A 664 -6.69 17.29 14.94
CA GLY A 664 -6.40 18.45 14.09
C GLY A 664 -5.30 18.15 13.07
N ALA A 665 -4.94 19.16 12.28
CA ALA A 665 -3.97 19.01 11.18
C ALA A 665 -2.55 18.63 11.64
N ASP A 666 -2.23 18.86 12.91
CA ASP A 666 -1.03 18.38 13.60
C ASP A 666 -1.36 18.11 15.08
N ARG A 667 -0.37 17.63 15.84
CA ARG A 667 -0.47 17.40 17.29
C ARG A 667 -0.90 18.61 18.13
N TYR A 668 -0.63 19.84 17.66
CA TYR A 668 -1.06 21.07 18.33
C TYR A 668 -2.55 21.35 18.03
N GLY A 669 -3.01 20.98 16.84
CA GLY A 669 -4.43 20.95 16.46
C GLY A 669 -5.23 19.88 17.19
N THR A 670 -4.72 18.65 17.34
CA THR A 670 -5.40 17.61 18.14
C THR A 670 -5.50 18.03 19.60
N ALA A 671 -4.40 18.53 20.19
CA ALA A 671 -4.41 19.11 21.53
C ALA A 671 -5.44 20.23 21.68
N ALA A 672 -5.56 21.12 20.68
CA ALA A 672 -6.57 22.18 20.66
C ALA A 672 -8.00 21.64 20.62
N ASP A 673 -8.30 20.66 19.76
CA ASP A 673 -9.64 20.07 19.66
C ASP A 673 -10.06 19.36 20.97
N ILE A 674 -9.17 18.55 21.54
CA ILE A 674 -9.38 17.89 22.85
C ILE A 674 -9.58 18.93 23.96
N ALA A 675 -8.73 19.96 24.02
CA ALA A 675 -8.84 21.01 25.03
C ALA A 675 -10.19 21.77 24.95
N THR A 676 -10.72 22.04 23.74
CA THR A 676 -12.03 22.72 23.63
C THR A 676 -13.22 21.90 24.13
N LYS A 677 -13.09 20.56 24.31
CA LYS A 677 -14.18 19.74 24.87
C LYS A 677 -14.47 20.05 26.34
N TYR A 678 -13.49 20.58 27.09
CA TYR A 678 -13.68 21.12 28.45
C TYR A 678 -14.53 22.41 28.48
N GLY A 679 -14.85 23.01 27.32
CA GLY A 679 -15.71 24.18 27.21
C GLY A 679 -15.01 25.49 27.59
N LYS A 680 -14.92 25.81 28.88
CA LYS A 680 -14.25 27.03 29.38
C LYS A 680 -13.37 26.73 30.57
N ALA A 681 -12.11 27.15 30.48
CA ALA A 681 -11.11 26.93 31.51
C ALA A 681 -10.34 28.23 31.79
N ASP A 682 -10.40 28.71 33.04
CA ASP A 682 -9.69 29.91 33.48
C ASP A 682 -8.17 29.68 33.62
N THR A 683 -7.77 28.43 33.90
CA THR A 683 -6.40 27.95 33.88
C THR A 683 -6.24 26.89 32.79
N VAL A 684 -5.08 26.81 32.15
CA VAL A 684 -4.74 25.77 31.16
C VAL A 684 -3.31 25.29 31.39
N TYR A 685 -3.06 23.99 31.32
CA TYR A 685 -1.70 23.45 31.38
C TYR A 685 -1.06 23.47 29.99
N ILE A 686 0.21 23.87 29.91
CA ILE A 686 0.98 23.89 28.67
C ILE A 686 2.16 22.95 28.81
N ALA A 687 2.28 21.99 27.89
CA ALA A 687 3.39 21.06 27.81
C ALA A 687 4.11 21.15 26.45
N SER A 688 5.32 20.59 26.33
CA SER A 688 6.05 20.57 25.06
C SER A 688 5.53 19.47 24.12
N GLY A 689 5.25 19.83 22.86
CA GLY A 689 4.93 18.88 21.77
C GLY A 689 6.17 18.36 21.03
N GLU A 690 7.36 18.74 21.49
CA GLU A 690 8.67 18.38 20.92
C GLU A 690 9.53 17.55 21.91
N GLY A 691 9.11 17.43 23.17
CA GLY A 691 9.72 16.57 24.19
C GLY A 691 8.73 16.22 25.30
N PHE A 692 8.32 14.95 25.37
CA PHE A 692 7.03 14.56 26.00
C PHE A 692 7.09 14.17 27.48
N SER A 693 8.28 13.89 28.00
CA SER A 693 8.46 13.32 29.34
C SER A 693 7.82 14.16 30.44
N ASP A 694 7.96 15.47 30.33
CA ASP A 694 7.52 16.44 31.32
C ASP A 694 5.98 16.54 31.31
N ALA A 695 5.38 16.42 30.11
CA ALA A 695 3.93 16.51 29.87
C ALA A 695 3.11 15.47 30.64
N MET A 696 3.63 14.26 30.79
CA MET A 696 2.89 13.12 31.37
C MET A 696 2.48 13.34 32.83
N THR A 697 3.28 14.10 33.60
CA THR A 697 2.90 14.49 34.97
C THR A 697 1.97 15.70 35.01
N GLY A 698 2.04 16.56 33.99
CA GLY A 698 1.06 17.62 33.76
C GLY A 698 -0.35 17.07 33.63
N SER A 699 -0.54 15.96 32.90
CA SER A 699 -1.87 15.34 32.72
C SER A 699 -2.53 14.91 34.05
N THR A 700 -1.79 14.27 34.96
CA THR A 700 -2.34 13.88 36.28
C THR A 700 -2.67 15.08 37.17
N ALA A 701 -1.88 16.16 37.09
CA ALA A 701 -2.11 17.40 37.84
C ALA A 701 -3.21 18.30 37.23
N ALA A 702 -3.54 18.10 35.95
CA ALA A 702 -4.59 18.79 35.23
C ALA A 702 -5.97 18.14 35.43
N ALA A 703 -5.99 16.81 35.49
CA ALA A 703 -7.19 15.97 35.44
C ALA A 703 -8.34 16.31 36.41
N ARG A 704 -8.07 16.88 37.59
CA ARG A 704 -9.07 17.03 38.66
C ARG A 704 -9.07 18.34 39.47
N GLY A 705 -8.25 19.33 39.11
CA GLY A 705 -8.32 20.73 39.63
C GLY A 705 -8.01 21.00 41.12
N GLU A 706 -8.46 20.16 42.06
CA GLU A 706 -8.52 20.46 43.51
C GLU A 706 -7.16 20.45 44.24
N THR A 707 -6.24 19.60 43.82
CA THR A 707 -5.00 19.27 44.56
C THR A 707 -3.98 20.41 44.54
N LEU A 708 -3.94 21.18 43.44
CA LEU A 708 -3.29 22.49 43.40
C LEU A 708 -4.29 23.56 43.83
N SER A 709 -4.17 24.08 45.06
CA SER A 709 -5.12 25.05 45.62
C SER A 709 -5.14 26.40 44.89
N MET A 710 -5.86 26.48 43.77
CA MET A 710 -6.11 27.71 43.03
C MET A 710 -7.10 28.61 43.80
N PRO A 711 -7.03 29.96 43.65
CA PRO A 711 -7.81 30.89 44.49
C PRO A 711 -9.34 30.89 44.25
N ASP A 712 -9.78 30.21 43.20
CA ASP A 712 -11.12 30.24 42.61
C ASP A 712 -11.86 28.90 42.70
N GLY A 713 -11.17 27.78 42.94
CA GLY A 713 -11.79 26.46 43.16
C GLY A 713 -12.52 25.90 41.93
N GLY A 714 -11.86 25.95 40.77
CA GLY A 714 -12.43 25.56 39.48
C GLY A 714 -12.34 24.07 39.12
N GLU A 715 -13.08 23.73 38.06
CA GLU A 715 -13.30 22.40 37.48
C GLU A 715 -12.10 21.90 36.65
N ASP A 716 -12.26 20.75 35.97
CA ASP A 716 -11.19 19.99 35.31
C ASP A 716 -10.42 20.80 34.25
N VAL A 717 -9.10 20.59 34.19
CA VAL A 717 -8.20 21.53 33.50
C VAL A 717 -7.65 20.94 32.19
N PRO A 718 -7.81 21.60 31.04
CA PRO A 718 -7.24 21.13 29.78
C PRO A 718 -5.72 21.24 29.73
N VAL A 719 -5.11 20.35 28.94
CA VAL A 719 -3.70 20.40 28.55
C VAL A 719 -3.60 20.79 27.06
N LEU A 720 -2.76 21.78 26.76
CA LEU A 720 -2.36 22.15 25.40
C LEU A 720 -0.86 21.92 25.17
N LEU A 721 -0.47 21.75 23.92
CA LEU A 721 0.93 21.62 23.51
C LEU A 721 1.49 22.94 22.96
N THR A 722 2.79 23.17 23.16
CA THR A 722 3.57 24.25 22.55
C THR A 722 4.87 23.71 21.96
N ARG A 723 5.51 24.48 21.08
CA ARG A 723 6.92 24.26 20.70
C ARG A 723 7.84 24.90 21.73
N ASN A 724 9.12 24.53 21.73
CA ASN A 724 10.11 25.10 22.66
C ASN A 724 10.25 26.63 22.51
N ASP A 725 10.25 27.12 21.27
CA ASP A 725 10.58 28.51 20.89
C ASP A 725 9.36 29.43 20.66
N ARG A 726 8.21 28.85 20.31
CA ARG A 726 7.01 29.62 19.92
C ARG A 726 5.69 28.93 20.25
N ILE A 727 4.67 29.74 20.54
CA ILE A 727 3.29 29.26 20.69
C ILE A 727 2.70 28.97 19.30
N PRO A 728 2.14 27.77 19.04
CA PRO A 728 1.37 27.48 17.82
C PRO A 728 0.10 28.34 17.68
N ALA A 729 -0.40 28.50 16.44
CA ALA A 729 -1.63 29.22 16.18
C ALA A 729 -2.83 28.53 16.85
N GLN A 730 -2.92 27.21 16.69
CA GLN A 730 -3.94 26.33 17.27
C GLN A 730 -4.01 26.47 18.79
N THR A 731 -2.85 26.46 19.47
CA THR A 731 -2.71 26.68 20.92
C THR A 731 -3.22 28.07 21.33
N THR A 732 -2.92 29.09 20.53
CA THR A 732 -3.36 30.48 20.77
C THR A 732 -4.87 30.64 20.60
N GLU A 733 -5.46 30.00 19.59
CA GLU A 733 -6.90 30.01 19.31
C GLU A 733 -7.70 29.19 20.33
N ALA A 734 -7.17 28.05 20.79
CA ALA A 734 -7.74 27.27 21.88
C ALA A 734 -7.79 28.07 23.19
N LEU A 735 -6.69 28.73 23.59
CA LEU A 735 -6.66 29.58 24.79
C LEU A 735 -7.70 30.72 24.76
N GLN A 736 -7.91 31.33 23.58
CA GLN A 736 -8.96 32.34 23.39
C GLN A 736 -10.37 31.74 23.48
N THR A 737 -10.57 30.55 22.93
CA THR A 737 -11.87 29.82 22.93
C THR A 737 -12.27 29.39 24.35
N LEU A 738 -11.32 28.84 25.10
CA LEU A 738 -11.44 28.49 26.52
C LEU A 738 -11.70 29.71 27.42
N GLY A 739 -11.27 30.90 26.98
CA GLY A 739 -11.33 32.14 27.77
C GLY A 739 -10.26 32.22 28.85
N ALA A 740 -9.11 31.58 28.63
CA ALA A 740 -8.06 31.39 29.61
C ALA A 740 -7.53 32.71 30.20
N LYS A 741 -7.22 32.67 31.50
CA LYS A 741 -6.63 33.78 32.28
C LYS A 741 -5.24 33.43 32.83
N LYS A 742 -4.96 32.14 33.00
CA LYS A 742 -3.71 31.59 33.53
C LYS A 742 -3.23 30.43 32.66
N VAL A 743 -1.91 30.31 32.51
CA VAL A 743 -1.25 29.11 31.99
C VAL A 743 -0.24 28.58 33.01
N VAL A 744 -0.16 27.25 33.13
CA VAL A 744 0.85 26.56 33.93
C VAL A 744 1.75 25.76 32.98
N LEU A 745 2.99 26.23 32.82
CA LEU A 745 3.99 25.59 31.97
C LEU A 745 4.57 24.38 32.72
N ILE A 746 4.52 23.19 32.12
CA ILE A 746 5.12 21.98 32.67
C ILE A 746 6.41 21.68 31.92
N GLY A 747 7.50 21.59 32.69
CA GLY A 747 8.86 21.35 32.21
C GLY A 747 9.81 22.54 32.38
N GLY A 748 11.10 22.24 32.27
CA GLY A 748 12.18 23.23 32.36
C GLY A 748 12.24 24.20 31.17
N GLU A 749 13.16 25.17 31.21
CA GLU A 749 13.41 26.08 30.06
C GLU A 749 13.94 25.32 28.82
N THR A 750 14.44 24.11 29.00
CA THR A 750 14.82 23.15 27.95
C THR A 750 13.63 22.49 27.26
N ALA A 751 12.47 22.39 27.90
CA ALA A 751 11.24 21.82 27.32
C ALA A 751 10.35 22.92 26.70
N ILE A 752 10.19 24.04 27.42
CA ILE A 752 9.44 25.23 27.01
C ILE A 752 10.28 26.45 27.39
N SER A 753 10.78 27.23 26.43
CA SER A 753 11.71 28.33 26.71
C SER A 753 11.14 29.44 27.60
N GLY A 754 12.02 30.30 28.14
CA GLY A 754 11.62 31.57 28.75
C GLY A 754 10.94 32.51 27.76
N GLU A 755 11.28 32.46 26.47
CA GLU A 755 10.66 33.30 25.44
C GLU A 755 9.18 32.94 25.21
N VAL A 756 8.84 31.65 25.25
CA VAL A 756 7.42 31.20 25.21
C VAL A 756 6.65 31.63 26.45
N ALA A 757 7.29 31.65 27.63
CA ALA A 757 6.68 32.19 28.84
C ALA A 757 6.38 33.70 28.71
N ASP A 758 7.32 34.47 28.17
CA ASP A 758 7.12 35.90 27.87
C ASP A 758 6.05 36.12 26.78
N GLN A 759 5.94 35.25 25.77
CA GLN A 759 4.87 35.29 24.76
C GLN A 759 3.48 35.10 25.40
N PHE A 760 3.29 34.14 26.31
CA PHE A 760 2.02 33.97 27.03
C PHE A 760 1.71 35.16 27.95
N ALA A 761 2.71 35.71 28.65
CA ALA A 761 2.54 36.90 29.48
C ALA A 761 2.17 38.14 28.63
N ALA A 762 2.75 38.28 27.44
CA ALA A 762 2.42 39.34 26.48
C ALA A 762 0.99 39.20 25.89
N ALA A 763 0.47 37.98 25.80
CA ALA A 763 -0.93 37.71 25.46
C ALA A 763 -1.91 38.07 26.61
N GLY A 764 -1.41 38.49 27.78
CA GLY A 764 -2.22 38.91 28.93
C GLY A 764 -2.53 37.79 29.93
N LEU A 765 -1.92 36.62 29.78
CA LEU A 765 -2.12 35.47 30.66
C LEU A 765 -1.21 35.56 31.90
N THR A 766 -1.69 35.07 33.04
CA THR A 766 -0.85 34.82 34.21
C THR A 766 -0.04 33.55 33.97
N VAL A 767 1.30 33.63 34.03
CA VAL A 767 2.17 32.47 33.76
C VAL A 767 2.75 31.93 35.07
N GLU A 768 2.56 30.64 35.32
CA GLU A 768 3.26 29.85 36.33
C GLU A 768 4.07 28.74 35.63
N ARG A 769 5.13 28.22 36.27
CA ARG A 769 5.91 27.08 35.76
C ARG A 769 6.14 26.06 36.87
N ILE A 770 6.01 24.77 36.54
CA ILE A 770 6.46 23.64 37.35
C ILE A 770 7.43 22.83 36.48
N GLY A 771 8.70 22.76 36.89
CA GLY A 771 9.75 22.07 36.14
C GLY A 771 11.00 21.89 37.00
N GLY A 772 11.94 21.07 36.54
CA GLY A 772 13.26 20.85 37.15
C GLY A 772 14.40 20.96 36.12
N GLU A 773 15.59 20.51 36.52
CA GLU A 773 16.76 20.35 35.64
C GLU A 773 16.53 19.24 34.59
N ASP A 774 15.70 18.24 34.91
CA ASP A 774 15.33 17.14 34.03
C ASP A 774 13.86 16.69 34.19
N ARG A 775 13.50 15.63 33.45
CA ARG A 775 12.15 15.01 33.44
C ARG A 775 11.76 14.34 34.75
N TYR A 776 12.74 13.84 35.51
CA TYR A 776 12.52 13.15 36.79
C TYR A 776 12.29 14.15 37.91
N GLU A 777 13.09 15.22 37.97
CA GLU A 777 12.84 16.36 38.88
C GLU A 777 11.56 17.12 38.51
N THR A 778 11.23 17.28 37.23
CA THR A 778 9.92 17.79 36.82
C THR A 778 8.78 16.90 37.36
N SER A 779 8.90 15.57 37.22
CA SER A 779 7.90 14.64 37.77
C SER A 779 7.77 14.75 39.30
N ALA A 780 8.87 14.92 40.03
CA ALA A 780 8.90 15.14 41.47
C ALA A 780 8.22 16.48 41.86
N ASN A 781 8.58 17.57 41.19
CA ASN A 781 8.06 18.93 41.47
C ASN A 781 6.55 19.05 41.18
N VAL A 782 6.01 18.21 40.29
CA VAL A 782 4.56 18.05 40.08
C VAL A 782 3.94 17.12 41.13
N ALA A 783 4.57 15.99 41.45
CA ALA A 783 4.05 15.04 42.44
C ALA A 783 3.95 15.63 43.85
N GLU A 784 4.91 16.47 44.28
CA GLU A 784 4.86 17.18 45.56
C GLU A 784 3.58 18.00 45.78
N LYS A 785 2.94 18.44 44.68
CA LYS A 785 1.69 19.23 44.75
C LYS A 785 0.51 18.44 45.31
N PHE A 786 0.53 17.11 45.23
CA PHE A 786 -0.51 16.23 45.78
C PHE A 786 -0.42 16.08 47.31
N GLY A 787 0.70 16.48 47.92
CA GLY A 787 0.90 16.46 49.37
C GLY A 787 1.14 15.07 49.98
N ALA A 788 1.58 15.05 51.25
CA ALA A 788 2.04 13.83 51.90
C ALA A 788 0.90 13.00 52.55
N GLY A 789 1.03 11.67 52.48
CA GLY A 789 0.11 10.69 53.08
C GLY A 789 -0.78 9.93 52.09
N LEU A 790 -0.43 9.97 50.80
CA LEU A 790 -1.16 9.37 49.67
C LEU A 790 -1.50 7.88 49.90
N ASP A 791 -2.64 7.43 49.41
CA ASP A 791 -2.99 6.00 49.41
C ASP A 791 -2.18 5.22 48.38
N THR A 792 -2.15 5.70 47.13
CA THR A 792 -1.37 5.14 46.02
C THR A 792 -0.41 6.20 45.47
N LEU A 793 0.74 5.76 44.97
CA LEU A 793 1.62 6.52 44.08
C LEU A 793 2.06 5.60 42.95
N TYR A 794 1.97 6.08 41.71
CA TYR A 794 2.38 5.34 40.52
C TYR A 794 3.81 5.71 40.11
N VAL A 795 4.58 4.75 39.60
CA VAL A 795 5.91 4.99 39.03
C VAL A 795 6.03 4.31 37.66
N ALA A 796 6.45 5.07 36.66
CA ALA A 796 6.60 4.59 35.28
C ALA A 796 8.01 4.90 34.73
N SER A 797 8.32 4.32 33.57
CA SER A 797 9.58 4.63 32.88
C SER A 797 9.56 6.05 32.31
N GLY A 798 10.63 6.80 32.55
CA GLY A 798 10.83 8.12 31.96
C GLY A 798 11.55 8.10 30.61
N GLU A 799 11.91 6.93 30.07
CA GLU A 799 12.76 6.82 28.87
C GLU A 799 11.98 6.71 27.56
N ASP A 800 12.60 7.19 26.47
CA ASP A 800 11.92 7.39 25.19
C ASP A 800 11.57 6.10 24.42
N ALA A 801 12.03 4.94 24.92
CA ALA A 801 11.64 3.62 24.43
C ALA A 801 10.48 2.97 25.21
N ALA A 802 10.10 3.53 26.37
CA ALA A 802 9.34 2.82 27.41
C ALA A 802 8.27 3.66 28.14
N TYR A 803 8.06 4.95 27.83
CA TYR A 803 6.99 5.78 28.42
C TYR A 803 5.57 5.29 28.13
N ALA A 804 5.34 4.36 27.19
CA ALA A 804 3.99 4.04 26.71
C ALA A 804 3.06 3.54 27.84
N ASP A 805 3.63 2.80 28.79
CA ASP A 805 2.93 2.32 29.99
C ASP A 805 2.56 3.47 30.96
N ALA A 806 3.27 4.61 30.89
CA ALA A 806 2.98 5.83 31.65
C ALA A 806 1.78 6.62 31.10
N LEU A 807 1.46 6.49 29.81
CA LEU A 807 0.35 7.20 29.16
C LEU A 807 -1.00 6.68 29.65
N ALA A 808 -1.24 5.37 29.51
CA ALA A 808 -2.45 4.74 30.05
C ALA A 808 -2.52 4.89 31.59
N GLY A 809 -1.36 4.79 32.26
CA GLY A 809 -1.27 4.97 33.71
C GLY A 809 -1.52 6.40 34.19
N SER A 810 -1.31 7.43 33.36
CA SER A 810 -1.63 8.82 33.76
C SER A 810 -3.13 9.08 33.78
N ALA A 811 -3.91 8.42 32.91
CA ALA A 811 -5.37 8.44 33.00
C ALA A 811 -5.86 7.85 34.33
N LEU A 812 -5.33 6.67 34.71
CA LEU A 812 -5.68 5.96 35.95
C LEU A 812 -5.28 6.76 37.21
N ALA A 813 -4.08 7.36 37.20
CA ALA A 813 -3.58 8.18 38.30
C ALA A 813 -4.38 9.48 38.45
N GLY A 814 -4.77 10.12 37.34
CA GLY A 814 -5.64 11.29 37.32
C GLY A 814 -7.03 10.99 37.90
N MET A 815 -7.68 9.91 37.47
CA MET A 815 -8.95 9.42 38.02
C MET A 815 -8.86 9.21 39.55
N GLN A 816 -7.76 8.61 40.03
CA GLN A 816 -7.55 8.39 41.46
C GLN A 816 -7.08 9.64 42.24
N ASN A 817 -6.84 10.78 41.57
CA ASN A 817 -6.21 11.99 42.13
C ASN A 817 -4.89 11.69 42.87
N VAL A 818 -3.98 10.97 42.20
CA VAL A 818 -2.64 10.63 42.68
C VAL A 818 -1.57 10.91 41.60
N PRO A 819 -0.31 11.14 41.98
CA PRO A 819 0.75 11.42 41.02
C PRO A 819 1.33 10.16 40.35
N VAL A 820 1.82 10.34 39.12
CA VAL A 820 2.83 9.49 38.50
C VAL A 820 4.20 10.13 38.70
N LEU A 821 5.18 9.36 39.20
CA LEU A 821 6.59 9.70 39.13
C LEU A 821 7.27 8.94 37.98
N LEU A 822 8.35 9.51 37.45
CA LEU A 822 9.19 8.86 36.44
C LEU A 822 10.45 8.26 37.07
N THR A 823 11.02 7.23 36.45
CA THR A 823 12.33 6.64 36.82
C THR A 823 13.08 6.14 35.58
N HIS A 824 14.40 5.98 35.67
CA HIS A 824 15.13 5.22 34.65
C HIS A 824 14.81 3.71 34.80
N PRO A 825 14.91 2.89 33.73
CA PRO A 825 14.62 1.46 33.77
C PRO A 825 15.52 0.68 34.73
N THR A 826 16.77 1.10 34.89
CA THR A 826 17.82 0.38 35.64
C THR A 826 18.34 1.10 36.88
N GLU A 827 17.94 2.35 37.13
CA GLU A 827 18.27 3.08 38.37
C GLU A 827 17.15 4.04 38.80
N VAL A 828 17.02 4.26 40.12
CA VAL A 828 16.07 5.25 40.65
C VAL A 828 16.71 6.63 40.62
N ALA A 829 16.11 7.56 39.88
CA ALA A 829 16.51 8.96 39.86
C ALA A 829 16.39 9.57 41.28
N LYS A 830 17.34 10.43 41.67
CA LYS A 830 17.40 10.93 43.05
C LYS A 830 16.16 11.74 43.44
N SER A 831 15.67 12.59 42.54
CA SER A 831 14.44 13.37 42.68
C SER A 831 13.24 12.47 42.95
N THR A 832 13.07 11.39 42.17
CA THR A 832 12.05 10.36 42.37
C THR A 832 12.12 9.71 43.76
N GLN A 833 13.32 9.35 44.22
CA GLN A 833 13.51 8.74 45.53
C GLN A 833 13.19 9.70 46.68
N ASP A 834 13.62 10.97 46.56
CA ASP A 834 13.37 12.00 47.56
C ASP A 834 11.87 12.37 47.61
N ALA A 835 11.20 12.47 46.46
CA ALA A 835 9.75 12.70 46.39
C ALA A 835 8.95 11.59 47.07
N ILE A 836 9.32 10.31 46.91
CA ILE A 836 8.67 9.20 47.63
C ILE A 836 8.87 9.33 49.16
N ASN A 837 10.04 9.80 49.61
CA ASN A 837 10.32 10.05 51.03
C ASN A 837 9.55 11.27 51.60
N GLU A 838 9.29 12.28 50.76
CA GLU A 838 8.47 13.46 51.08
C GLU A 838 6.97 13.06 51.17
N LEU A 839 6.45 12.46 50.10
CA LEU A 839 5.04 12.11 49.88
C LEU A 839 4.54 10.95 50.75
N LYS A 840 5.42 10.00 51.13
CA LYS A 840 5.12 8.87 52.04
C LYS A 840 3.84 8.09 51.65
N PRO A 841 3.75 7.58 50.40
CA PRO A 841 2.59 6.82 49.96
C PRO A 841 2.45 5.49 50.72
N LYS A 842 1.21 5.01 50.90
CA LYS A 842 0.92 3.71 51.54
C LYS A 842 1.16 2.53 50.59
N LYS A 843 0.97 2.74 49.28
CA LYS A 843 1.19 1.79 48.18
C LYS A 843 2.01 2.46 47.08
N VAL A 844 3.04 1.77 46.57
CA VAL A 844 3.79 2.17 45.38
C VAL A 844 3.55 1.12 44.31
N VAL A 845 3.05 1.56 43.14
CA VAL A 845 2.66 0.68 42.02
C VAL A 845 3.53 1.02 40.82
N VAL A 846 4.18 0.00 40.24
CA VAL A 846 4.97 0.18 39.02
C VAL A 846 4.12 -0.07 37.78
N LEU A 847 4.17 0.86 36.84
CA LEU A 847 3.55 0.76 35.53
C LEU A 847 4.59 0.23 34.53
N GLY A 848 4.20 -0.80 33.77
CA GLY A 848 5.05 -1.39 32.74
C GLY A 848 5.86 -2.59 33.20
N GLY A 849 6.35 -3.37 32.23
CA GLY A 849 7.09 -4.61 32.47
C GLY A 849 8.54 -4.40 32.96
N PRO A 850 9.27 -5.47 33.30
CA PRO A 850 10.67 -5.39 33.75
C PRO A 850 11.65 -4.75 32.74
N ALA A 851 11.26 -4.61 31.47
CA ALA A 851 12.02 -3.87 30.46
C ALA A 851 11.82 -2.34 30.56
N ALA A 852 10.65 -1.88 31.01
CA ALA A 852 10.34 -0.47 31.20
C ALA A 852 10.84 0.03 32.56
N VAL A 853 10.61 -0.75 33.63
CA VAL A 853 11.10 -0.51 34.99
C VAL A 853 11.54 -1.85 35.58
N SER A 854 12.85 -2.08 35.72
CA SER A 854 13.40 -3.37 36.16
C SER A 854 12.99 -3.75 37.59
N ASP A 855 13.01 -5.04 37.91
CA ASP A 855 12.63 -5.53 39.25
C ASP A 855 13.58 -5.02 40.36
N ALA A 856 14.83 -4.68 40.01
CA ALA A 856 15.76 -4.04 40.93
C ALA A 856 15.32 -2.61 41.27
N VAL A 857 14.87 -1.84 40.27
CA VAL A 857 14.32 -0.48 40.46
C VAL A 857 12.99 -0.55 41.23
N ALA A 858 12.09 -1.45 40.85
CA ALA A 858 10.83 -1.68 41.58
C ALA A 858 11.07 -2.04 43.05
N GLN A 859 12.03 -2.92 43.34
CA GLN A 859 12.42 -3.26 44.71
C GLN A 859 13.05 -2.08 45.46
N GLN A 860 13.87 -1.25 44.81
CA GLN A 860 14.47 -0.06 45.41
C GLN A 860 13.42 1.01 45.75
N LEU A 861 12.42 1.21 44.88
CA LEU A 861 11.27 2.10 45.09
C LEU A 861 10.34 1.62 46.22
N GLY A 862 10.48 0.37 46.68
CA GLY A 862 9.56 -0.24 47.63
C GLY A 862 8.21 -0.61 47.03
N ALA A 863 8.14 -0.85 45.72
CA ALA A 863 6.91 -1.20 45.02
C ALA A 863 6.25 -2.46 45.60
N SER A 864 4.95 -2.38 45.86
CA SER A 864 4.14 -3.48 46.38
C SER A 864 3.27 -4.16 45.32
N GLU A 865 3.24 -3.61 44.10
CA GLU A 865 2.45 -4.08 42.97
C GLU A 865 3.09 -3.61 41.64
N ARG A 866 2.79 -4.33 40.54
CA ARG A 866 3.14 -3.94 39.17
C ARG A 866 1.94 -4.22 38.26
N LEU A 867 1.57 -3.27 37.40
CA LEU A 867 0.61 -3.45 36.30
C LEU A 867 1.40 -3.55 34.99
N ALA A 868 1.35 -4.70 34.31
CA ALA A 868 2.17 -4.97 33.13
C ALA A 868 1.67 -6.16 32.30
N GLY A 869 1.60 -5.99 30.98
CA GLY A 869 1.49 -7.07 30.00
C GLY A 869 2.85 -7.50 29.43
N ALA A 870 2.85 -8.34 28.39
CA ALA A 870 4.08 -8.70 27.66
C ALA A 870 4.55 -7.58 26.70
N ASN A 871 3.70 -6.59 26.43
CA ASN A 871 3.99 -5.40 25.63
C ASN A 871 3.06 -4.23 26.03
N ARG A 872 3.33 -3.03 25.49
CA ARG A 872 2.60 -1.78 25.80
C ARG A 872 1.09 -1.84 25.59
N TYR A 873 0.59 -2.65 24.65
CA TYR A 873 -0.84 -2.76 24.35
C TYR A 873 -1.55 -3.64 25.40
N GLU A 874 -0.90 -4.73 25.81
CA GLU A 874 -1.36 -5.56 26.93
C GLU A 874 -1.24 -4.82 28.28
N THR A 875 -0.18 -4.02 28.50
CA THR A 875 -0.09 -3.17 29.69
C THR A 875 -1.21 -2.12 29.73
N ALA A 876 -1.54 -1.49 28.60
CA ALA A 876 -2.64 -0.54 28.53
C ALA A 876 -4.00 -1.20 28.86
N ALA A 877 -4.23 -2.44 28.40
CA ALA A 877 -5.42 -3.22 28.78
C ALA A 877 -5.42 -3.57 30.29
N GLU A 878 -4.33 -4.07 30.85
CA GLU A 878 -4.20 -4.38 32.29
C GLU A 878 -4.40 -3.15 33.20
N ILE A 879 -4.02 -1.97 32.71
CA ILE A 879 -4.29 -0.67 33.35
C ILE A 879 -5.77 -0.26 33.19
N ALA A 880 -6.39 -0.53 32.03
CA ALA A 880 -7.80 -0.22 31.77
C ALA A 880 -8.76 -1.09 32.61
N GLU A 881 -8.39 -2.32 32.96
CA GLU A 881 -9.13 -3.18 33.92
C GLU A 881 -9.23 -2.56 35.33
N GLN A 882 -8.46 -1.51 35.64
CA GLN A 882 -8.50 -0.82 36.95
C GLN A 882 -9.60 0.26 37.05
N PHE A 883 -10.28 0.59 35.95
CA PHE A 883 -11.34 1.62 35.91
C PHE A 883 -12.72 1.05 36.26
N GLY A 884 -13.02 -0.17 35.80
CA GLY A 884 -14.33 -0.80 35.94
C GLY A 884 -15.34 -0.33 34.87
N ASP A 885 -16.64 -0.39 35.21
CA ASP A 885 -17.72 0.05 34.33
C ASP A 885 -17.57 1.57 34.04
N THR A 886 -17.47 1.95 32.77
CA THR A 886 -17.18 3.33 32.33
C THR A 886 -18.03 3.75 31.13
N ASP A 887 -18.36 5.05 31.05
CA ASP A 887 -19.20 5.58 29.96
C ASP A 887 -18.40 5.79 28.66
N TRP A 888 -17.06 5.93 28.75
CA TRP A 888 -16.18 6.19 27.60
C TRP A 888 -14.99 5.23 27.53
N THR A 889 -14.49 4.99 26.32
CA THR A 889 -13.17 4.37 26.06
C THR A 889 -12.38 5.22 25.09
N PHE A 890 -11.12 5.53 25.42
CA PHE A 890 -10.25 6.31 24.56
C PHE A 890 -9.20 5.44 23.88
N VAL A 891 -8.93 5.69 22.60
CA VAL A 891 -7.93 4.95 21.81
C VAL A 891 -6.95 5.94 21.18
N ALA A 892 -5.65 5.73 21.41
CA ALA A 892 -4.58 6.54 20.84
C ALA A 892 -3.44 5.66 20.30
N ASP A 893 -2.62 6.20 19.40
CA ASP A 893 -1.44 5.48 18.91
C ASP A 893 -0.39 5.26 20.02
N GLY A 894 0.20 4.07 20.05
CA GLY A 894 1.19 3.65 21.03
C GLY A 894 2.65 3.78 20.57
N MET A 895 2.92 4.46 19.45
CA MET A 895 4.24 4.60 18.81
C MET A 895 4.64 6.08 18.59
N ASP A 896 3.76 6.94 18.06
CA ASP A 896 3.83 8.41 18.14
C ASP A 896 2.53 8.93 18.77
N PHE A 897 2.64 9.38 20.01
CA PHE A 897 1.57 9.46 21.01
C PHE A 897 1.33 10.89 21.57
N PRO A 898 1.65 12.00 20.87
CA PRO A 898 1.47 13.35 21.43
C PRO A 898 -0.02 13.66 21.70
N ASP A 899 -0.89 13.04 20.90
CA ASP A 899 -2.35 13.13 21.01
C ASP A 899 -2.85 12.36 22.24
N ALA A 900 -2.16 11.28 22.63
CA ALA A 900 -2.44 10.52 23.86
C ALA A 900 -2.10 11.30 25.14
N LEU A 901 -1.13 12.22 25.10
CA LEU A 901 -0.74 13.04 26.27
C LEU A 901 -1.85 13.99 26.72
N THR A 902 -2.47 14.67 25.74
CA THR A 902 -3.59 15.59 26.01
C THR A 902 -4.90 14.83 26.16
N GLY A 903 -5.07 13.74 25.41
CA GLY A 903 -6.18 12.81 25.56
C GLY A 903 -6.25 12.14 26.94
N GLY A 904 -5.11 11.76 27.53
CA GLY A 904 -5.06 11.14 28.86
C GLY A 904 -5.52 12.06 30.00
N ALA A 905 -5.33 13.38 29.86
CA ALA A 905 -5.89 14.35 30.79
C ALA A 905 -7.43 14.43 30.68
N TYR A 906 -7.98 14.30 29.47
CA TYR A 906 -9.43 14.28 29.25
C TYR A 906 -10.06 12.98 29.78
N ALA A 907 -9.46 11.84 29.42
CA ALA A 907 -9.89 10.52 29.87
C ALA A 907 -9.93 10.43 31.41
N ALA A 908 -8.94 11.01 32.10
CA ALA A 908 -8.91 11.12 33.56
C ALA A 908 -10.01 12.02 34.15
N SER A 909 -10.43 13.09 33.45
CA SER A 909 -11.53 13.96 33.90
C SER A 909 -12.93 13.36 33.69
N VAL A 910 -13.04 12.31 32.86
CA VAL A 910 -14.28 11.52 32.69
C VAL A 910 -14.13 10.08 33.22
N ASP A 911 -13.21 9.86 34.16
CA ASP A 911 -12.97 8.59 34.87
C ASP A 911 -12.86 7.35 33.96
N SER A 912 -12.21 7.49 32.81
CA SER A 912 -12.25 6.50 31.71
C SER A 912 -10.86 6.10 31.19
N PRO A 913 -10.70 4.86 30.65
CA PRO A 913 -9.41 4.33 30.23
C PRO A 913 -8.89 4.91 28.90
N VAL A 914 -7.55 4.98 28.77
CA VAL A 914 -6.85 5.15 27.48
C VAL A 914 -6.17 3.84 27.10
N LEU A 915 -6.62 3.26 25.99
CA LEU A 915 -6.00 2.12 25.34
C LEU A 915 -5.08 2.57 24.20
N LEU A 916 -4.10 1.72 23.89
CA LEU A 916 -3.13 1.97 22.83
C LEU A 916 -3.42 1.11 21.60
N THR A 917 -3.20 1.68 20.40
CA THR A 917 -3.25 0.96 19.12
C THR A 917 -1.92 1.10 18.37
N ARG A 918 -1.72 0.31 17.29
CA ARG A 918 -0.77 0.70 16.23
C ARG A 918 -1.51 1.56 15.21
N THR A 919 -0.76 2.39 14.50
CA THR A 919 -1.25 3.32 13.48
C THR A 919 -2.17 2.66 12.45
N ALA A 920 -1.85 1.44 12.01
CA ALA A 920 -2.57 0.75 10.94
C ALA A 920 -3.25 -0.58 11.35
N LYS A 921 -3.23 -0.97 12.63
CA LYS A 921 -3.81 -2.26 13.09
C LYS A 921 -4.13 -2.27 14.58
N LEU A 922 -5.38 -2.59 14.93
CA LEU A 922 -5.83 -2.71 16.32
C LEU A 922 -5.15 -3.94 16.99
N PRO A 923 -4.46 -3.78 18.13
CA PRO A 923 -3.87 -4.90 18.86
C PRO A 923 -4.93 -5.82 19.46
N THR A 924 -4.68 -7.14 19.48
CA THR A 924 -5.62 -8.14 20.00
C THR A 924 -5.98 -7.92 21.48
N ALA A 925 -5.08 -7.36 22.29
CA ALA A 925 -5.38 -6.99 23.67
C ALA A 925 -6.38 -5.83 23.75
N THR A 926 -6.20 -4.82 22.90
CA THR A 926 -7.06 -3.65 22.78
C THR A 926 -8.46 -4.03 22.29
N SER A 927 -8.55 -4.82 21.22
CA SER A 927 -9.85 -5.29 20.71
C SER A 927 -10.56 -6.21 21.69
N ALA A 928 -9.85 -7.13 22.35
CA ALA A 928 -10.43 -7.98 23.38
C ALA A 928 -11.00 -7.18 24.57
N TYR A 929 -10.29 -6.16 25.05
CA TYR A 929 -10.80 -5.29 26.11
C TYR A 929 -12.08 -4.57 25.69
N ILE A 930 -12.11 -3.91 24.52
CA ILE A 930 -13.28 -3.16 24.03
C ILE A 930 -14.49 -4.09 23.76
N THR A 931 -14.23 -5.36 23.39
CA THR A 931 -15.26 -6.40 23.21
C THR A 931 -15.81 -6.91 24.55
N ALA A 932 -15.01 -6.90 25.62
CA ALA A 932 -15.42 -7.35 26.96
C ALA A 932 -16.08 -6.23 27.78
N ASN A 933 -15.60 -5.00 27.60
CA ASN A 933 -15.96 -3.79 28.33
C ASN A 933 -16.46 -2.73 27.32
N THR A 934 -17.57 -3.01 26.64
CA THR A 934 -18.18 -2.08 25.68
C THR A 934 -18.77 -0.87 26.41
N THR A 935 -18.29 0.33 26.06
CA THR A 935 -18.70 1.62 26.66
C THR A 935 -19.54 2.43 25.67
N GLU A 936 -20.47 3.27 26.16
CA GLU A 936 -21.34 4.10 25.31
C GLU A 936 -20.56 4.96 24.29
N LYS A 937 -19.34 5.39 24.61
CA LYS A 937 -18.60 6.36 23.78
C LYS A 937 -17.14 5.98 23.58
N THR A 938 -16.79 5.49 22.40
CA THR A 938 -15.39 5.32 22.03
C THR A 938 -14.87 6.56 21.31
N VAL A 939 -13.66 7.01 21.63
CA VAL A 939 -13.03 8.19 21.02
C VAL A 939 -11.62 7.86 20.55
N ILE A 940 -11.37 8.06 19.26
CA ILE A 940 -10.02 8.03 18.69
C ILE A 940 -9.37 9.40 18.88
N PHE A 941 -8.23 9.44 19.55
CA PHE A 941 -7.37 10.62 19.57
C PHE A 941 -6.42 10.60 18.36
N GLY A 942 -6.45 11.70 17.60
CA GLY A 942 -5.53 11.95 16.50
C GLY A 942 -6.07 11.71 15.09
N GLY A 943 -5.36 12.28 14.13
CA GLY A 943 -5.71 12.19 12.71
C GLY A 943 -5.48 10.79 12.13
N THR A 944 -5.85 10.60 10.86
CA THR A 944 -5.69 9.32 10.16
C THR A 944 -4.22 8.88 9.98
N ALA A 945 -3.27 9.81 10.13
CA ALA A 945 -1.84 9.54 10.16
C ALA A 945 -1.33 9.02 11.53
N ALA A 946 -2.09 9.22 12.61
CA ALA A 946 -1.79 8.66 13.94
C ALA A 946 -2.57 7.36 14.18
N VAL A 947 -3.88 7.34 13.86
CA VAL A 947 -4.73 6.13 13.94
C VAL A 947 -5.54 6.02 12.66
N SER A 948 -5.30 5.01 11.83
CA SER A 948 -5.85 4.94 10.47
C SER A 948 -7.37 4.76 10.42
N GLN A 949 -7.94 4.90 9.21
CA GLN A 949 -9.33 4.53 8.95
C GLN A 949 -9.56 3.01 9.04
N GLY A 950 -8.52 2.19 8.85
CA GLY A 950 -8.57 0.74 9.08
C GLY A 950 -8.82 0.43 10.57
N VAL A 951 -8.08 1.06 11.47
CA VAL A 951 -8.30 0.91 12.92
C VAL A 951 -9.66 1.46 13.34
N GLU A 952 -10.12 2.56 12.73
CA GLU A 952 -11.47 3.08 12.95
C GLU A 952 -12.57 2.10 12.49
N ALA A 953 -12.35 1.37 11.38
CA ALA A 953 -13.24 0.32 10.91
C ALA A 953 -13.20 -0.92 11.82
N GLU A 954 -12.03 -1.33 12.31
CA GLU A 954 -11.90 -2.39 13.34
C GLU A 954 -12.69 -2.02 14.61
N LEU A 955 -12.60 -0.77 15.06
CA LEU A 955 -13.36 -0.27 16.22
C LEU A 955 -14.88 -0.22 15.96
N LYS A 956 -15.31 0.28 14.79
CA LYS A 956 -16.74 0.26 14.37
C LYS A 956 -17.32 -1.15 14.40
N ALA A 957 -16.59 -2.12 13.85
CA ALA A 957 -17.01 -3.52 13.80
C ALA A 957 -17.13 -4.16 15.21
N ILE A 958 -16.24 -3.81 16.15
CA ILE A 958 -16.30 -4.28 17.54
C ILE A 958 -17.48 -3.66 18.31
N LEU A 959 -17.74 -2.37 18.09
CA LEU A 959 -18.76 -1.60 18.81
C LEU A 959 -20.19 -1.79 18.25
N GLY A 960 -20.35 -2.46 17.11
CA GLY A 960 -21.63 -2.64 16.43
C GLY A 960 -22.13 -1.42 15.66
N ILE A 961 -21.21 -0.55 15.23
CA ILE A 961 -21.50 0.75 14.61
C ILE A 961 -21.36 0.61 13.09
N ASN A 962 -22.45 0.92 12.35
CA ASN A 962 -22.52 0.87 10.88
C ASN A 962 -22.19 2.23 10.24
#